data_AF-A0AAN4WXJ5-F1
#
_entry.id   AF-A0AAN4WXJ5-F1
#
_cell.length_a   1.000
_cell.length_b   1.000
_cell.length_c   1.000
_cell.angle_alpha   90.00
_cell.angle_beta   90.00
_cell.angle_gamma   90.00
#
_symmetry.space_group_name_H-M   'P 1'
#
loop_
_entity.id
_entity.type
_entity.pdbx_description
1 polymer ?
#
loop_
_entity_poly.entity_id
_entity_poly.type
_entity_poly.pdbx_seq_one_letter_code
_entity_poly.pdbx_strand_id
1 'polypeptide(L)'
;MRPEVEVFNGAILDGALGPYQAGLRSVGGPVLFMLVVGVDQHRRLPDGGVQDDSLMPVQERKDILRLLAEGSAEAFEQALAQAVARLQPVVARIRAECPGAKVSALVPGPMIVLLPRLAVALGLDGVRVGLEDALNVPDPEVAGGWRRGTTAEQVRYVREQLQALGATVLTAEETRVALDMPHPDVALLQAAIARLQPLAATVPLDRPRAMASAVLAALAPLQPAYAARESRFLDALEAAANHLPPDAQAPGAGDLALAALRDHGLYARFFVEERDRYPREGAAAFRHVYPLQALNFVRELLAERQRPGGRWDAALQAMAAEAGLPPHAYQVPPAQFKGPEGRFLEFLSAISCHYTDDRTDIVHTAVRSEPGYSAAMAVLFEAIHERAVALRANSEAEPKSAGIRVYRDAPRSGGLAVPIDMDVAAVQGAIARGAWIVLPSTPTTHYPEGLKLSTGLTATFARFLERTQAAAEVLGIAHAGLDADGTVLIESSMLHNRFTLNTTAHAQVVSHSSRLIYERVVLPRLVALPRALAWRATGLVERDAAGRPLNRDGQPAGRLSFQGIEDLVRLHFLAHSSGIATIQQIDNAARADLQRLGYSVQEQEEIFNRSVALSFASACDVNLSVLGTPTVDVTALNDVRSVAGTTTPDYLCGSNNGLWSLAPLLPHRDDEAFRYGSAHWILRKGEQKKLLLRLAGVVLREDPVRLHDGHSIRRYLEGAPASMVELVALLQTAPASLRADMLLRQHFARHGSPARPVPAARDRAADLALAGGTA
;
A
#
# COMPACT_ATOMS: atom_id res chain seq x y z
N MET A 1 20.14 3.56 -22.91
CA MET A 1 20.70 2.51 -22.02
C MET A 1 21.97 3.08 -21.40
N ARG A 2 22.20 2.85 -20.12
CA ARG A 2 23.44 3.30 -19.45
C ARG A 2 24.47 2.17 -19.46
N PRO A 3 25.74 2.42 -19.82
CA PRO A 3 26.76 1.38 -19.76
C PRO A 3 27.18 1.10 -18.32
N GLU A 4 27.41 -0.18 -18.04
CA GLU A 4 28.23 -0.64 -16.92
C GLU A 4 29.59 -1.06 -17.49
N VAL A 5 30.66 -0.43 -17.01
CA VAL A 5 32.02 -0.71 -17.46
C VAL A 5 32.51 -1.96 -16.75
N GLU A 6 32.56 -3.07 -17.48
CA GLU A 6 33.13 -4.33 -17.02
C GLU A 6 34.66 -4.24 -17.00
N VAL A 7 35.21 -3.90 -15.84
CA VAL A 7 36.65 -3.72 -15.65
C VAL A 7 37.32 -5.07 -15.46
N PHE A 8 37.59 -5.77 -16.56
CA PHE A 8 38.36 -7.02 -16.53
C PHE A 8 39.83 -6.80 -16.17
N ASN A 9 40.45 -5.74 -16.71
CA ASN A 9 41.90 -5.56 -16.66
C ASN A 9 42.31 -4.09 -16.52
N GLY A 10 43.61 -3.87 -16.30
CA GLY A 10 44.21 -2.55 -16.19
C GLY A 10 44.00 -1.69 -17.44
N ALA A 11 44.11 -2.27 -18.63
CA ALA A 11 43.90 -1.55 -19.89
C ALA A 11 42.47 -0.98 -20.04
N ILE A 12 41.43 -1.72 -19.60
CA ILE A 12 40.04 -1.22 -19.59
C ILE A 12 39.90 -0.08 -18.59
N LEU A 13 40.49 -0.20 -17.40
CA LEU A 13 40.47 0.87 -16.40
C LEU A 13 41.13 2.15 -16.93
N ASP A 14 42.32 2.03 -17.52
CA ASP A 14 43.03 3.16 -18.14
C ASP A 14 42.23 3.78 -19.29
N GLY A 15 41.59 2.96 -20.11
CA GLY A 15 40.71 3.42 -21.18
C GLY A 15 39.50 4.19 -20.63
N ALA A 16 38.81 3.62 -19.64
CA ALA A 16 37.58 4.16 -19.07
C ALA A 16 37.82 5.48 -18.31
N LEU A 17 38.94 5.58 -17.60
CA LEU A 17 39.28 6.80 -16.86
C LEU A 17 40.04 7.82 -17.71
N GLY A 18 40.64 7.41 -18.82
CA GLY A 18 41.28 8.28 -19.80
C GLY A 18 40.42 8.55 -21.04
N PRO A 19 40.77 8.03 -22.23
CA PRO A 19 40.14 8.42 -23.49
C PRO A 19 38.61 8.28 -23.55
N TYR A 20 38.03 7.29 -22.86
CA TYR A 20 36.58 7.03 -22.91
C TYR A 20 35.79 7.76 -21.84
N GLN A 21 36.44 8.45 -20.89
CA GLN A 21 35.78 9.06 -19.75
C GLN A 21 34.70 10.07 -20.17
N ALA A 22 35.02 10.96 -21.12
CA ALA A 22 34.07 11.96 -21.60
C ALA A 22 32.84 11.30 -22.26
N GLY A 23 33.05 10.25 -23.04
CA GLY A 23 31.98 9.47 -23.67
C GLY A 23 31.09 8.78 -22.64
N LEU A 24 31.69 8.14 -21.63
CA LEU A 24 30.98 7.47 -20.54
C LEU A 24 30.13 8.45 -19.71
N ARG A 25 30.60 9.69 -19.51
CA ARG A 25 29.80 10.73 -18.84
C ARG A 25 28.67 11.26 -19.72
N SER A 26 28.87 11.33 -21.03
CA SER A 26 27.86 11.89 -21.96
C SER A 26 26.59 11.03 -22.08
N VAL A 27 26.69 9.73 -21.76
CA VAL A 27 25.55 8.79 -21.80
C VAL A 27 24.69 8.77 -20.52
N GLY A 28 25.04 9.58 -19.53
CA GLY A 28 24.27 9.79 -18.29
C GLY A 28 24.99 9.34 -17.02
N GLY A 29 24.84 10.11 -15.94
CA GLY A 29 25.40 9.81 -14.63
C GLY A 29 24.43 9.00 -13.73
N PRO A 30 24.94 8.35 -12.67
CA PRO A 30 26.36 8.10 -12.41
C PRO A 30 26.95 7.05 -13.38
N VAL A 31 28.26 7.14 -13.67
CA VAL A 31 28.97 6.09 -14.43
C VAL A 31 29.06 4.83 -13.58
N LEU A 32 28.73 3.67 -14.14
CA LEU A 32 28.69 2.40 -13.43
C LEU A 32 29.95 1.59 -13.77
N PHE A 33 30.62 1.05 -12.75
CA PHE A 33 31.80 0.21 -12.89
C PHE A 33 31.56 -1.13 -12.19
N MET A 34 31.88 -2.22 -12.88
CA MET A 34 31.93 -3.57 -12.32
C MET A 34 33.38 -4.03 -12.27
N LEU A 35 33.92 -4.24 -11.07
CA LEU A 35 35.26 -4.79 -10.89
C LEU A 35 35.21 -6.32 -11.00
N VAL A 36 35.85 -6.86 -12.03
CA VAL A 36 35.98 -8.31 -12.23
C VAL A 36 37.20 -8.82 -11.47
N VAL A 37 37.04 -8.98 -10.15
CA VAL A 37 38.14 -9.29 -9.24
C VAL A 37 38.45 -10.78 -9.24
N GLY A 38 39.74 -11.15 -9.24
CA GLY A 38 40.17 -12.54 -9.09
C GLY A 38 40.03 -13.40 -10.35
N VAL A 39 39.81 -12.79 -11.51
CA VAL A 39 39.86 -13.44 -12.82
C VAL A 39 41.17 -13.07 -13.50
N ASP A 40 41.99 -14.07 -13.85
CA ASP A 40 43.27 -13.87 -14.50
C ASP A 40 43.06 -13.32 -15.94
N GLN A 41 43.74 -12.23 -16.28
CA GLN A 41 43.63 -11.54 -17.56
C GLN A 41 45.00 -11.31 -18.20
N HIS A 42 45.02 -11.30 -19.53
CA HIS A 42 46.22 -11.00 -20.31
C HIS A 42 46.05 -9.72 -21.12
N ARG A 43 47.11 -8.92 -21.17
CA ARG A 43 47.30 -7.92 -22.21
C ARG A 43 48.19 -8.49 -23.29
N ARG A 44 47.71 -8.50 -24.53
CA ARG A 44 48.51 -8.84 -25.71
C ARG A 44 49.34 -7.64 -26.14
N LEU A 45 50.64 -7.85 -26.27
CA LEU A 45 51.59 -6.85 -26.75
C LEU A 45 51.64 -6.84 -28.29
N PRO A 46 52.14 -5.75 -28.92
CA PRO A 46 52.22 -5.66 -30.39
C PRO A 46 53.05 -6.76 -31.06
N ASP A 47 54.01 -7.34 -30.34
CA ASP A 47 54.84 -8.46 -30.79
C ASP A 47 54.16 -9.83 -30.66
N GLY A 48 52.91 -9.86 -30.18
CA GLY A 48 52.12 -11.07 -29.95
C GLY A 48 52.31 -11.71 -28.58
N GLY A 49 53.27 -11.23 -27.77
CA GLY A 49 53.48 -11.67 -26.39
C GLY A 49 52.31 -11.33 -25.47
N VAL A 50 52.28 -11.96 -24.29
CA VAL A 50 51.25 -11.70 -23.27
C VAL A 50 51.90 -11.34 -21.94
N GLN A 51 51.29 -10.41 -21.23
CA GLN A 51 51.63 -10.07 -19.86
C GLN A 51 50.37 -10.07 -19.00
N ASP A 52 50.55 -10.29 -17.69
CA ASP A 52 49.47 -10.17 -16.72
C ASP A 52 48.95 -8.72 -16.70
N ASP A 53 47.63 -8.57 -16.87
CA ASP A 53 46.92 -7.28 -16.80
C ASP A 53 45.72 -7.36 -15.85
N SER A 54 45.69 -8.40 -15.02
CA SER A 54 44.62 -8.65 -14.06
C SER A 54 44.50 -7.52 -13.05
N LEU A 55 43.27 -7.17 -12.63
CA LEU A 55 43.07 -6.24 -11.51
C LEU A 55 43.77 -6.72 -10.23
N MET A 56 43.75 -8.03 -10.01
CA MET A 56 44.49 -8.75 -8.98
C MET A 56 45.50 -9.66 -9.68
N PRO A 57 46.82 -9.39 -9.58
CA PRO A 57 47.85 -10.20 -10.23
C PRO A 57 47.72 -11.68 -9.93
N VAL A 58 48.08 -12.51 -10.90
CA VAL A 58 47.87 -13.97 -10.83
C VAL A 58 48.48 -14.59 -9.57
N GLN A 59 49.67 -14.13 -9.17
CA GLN A 59 50.37 -14.66 -8.00
C GLN A 59 49.65 -14.29 -6.70
N GLU A 60 49.25 -13.02 -6.53
CA GLU A 60 48.50 -12.56 -5.35
C GLU A 60 47.16 -13.29 -5.22
N ARG A 61 46.46 -13.51 -6.34
CA ARG A 61 45.21 -14.30 -6.35
C ARG A 61 45.44 -15.73 -5.86
N LYS A 62 46.51 -16.39 -6.31
CA LYS A 62 46.85 -17.75 -5.86
C LYS A 62 47.16 -17.79 -4.37
N ASP A 63 47.84 -16.78 -3.85
CA ASP A 63 48.14 -16.66 -2.41
C ASP A 63 46.87 -16.45 -1.58
N ILE A 64 45.95 -15.60 -2.04
CA ILE A 64 44.63 -15.41 -1.43
C ILE A 64 43.84 -16.73 -1.39
N LEU A 65 43.79 -17.48 -2.50
CA LEU A 65 43.08 -18.76 -2.54
C LEU A 65 43.72 -19.81 -1.61
N ARG A 66 45.05 -19.82 -1.48
CA ARG A 66 45.75 -20.68 -0.53
C ARG A 66 45.33 -20.36 0.90
N LEU A 67 45.33 -19.08 1.27
CA LEU A 67 44.88 -18.63 2.60
C LEU A 67 43.41 -18.97 2.87
N LEU A 68 42.53 -18.82 1.88
CA LEU A 68 41.12 -19.23 2.04
C LEU A 68 40.96 -20.74 2.22
N ALA A 69 41.81 -21.55 1.57
CA ALA A 69 41.80 -23.01 1.71
C ALA A 69 42.31 -23.49 3.09
N GLU A 70 43.10 -22.68 3.80
CA GLU A 70 43.57 -23.00 5.15
C GLU A 70 42.44 -23.01 6.19
N GLY A 71 41.33 -22.30 5.94
CA GLY A 71 40.14 -22.37 6.79
C GLY A 71 40.31 -21.82 8.20
N SER A 72 41.28 -20.94 8.45
CA SER A 72 41.41 -20.24 9.75
C SER A 72 40.93 -18.79 9.66
N ALA A 73 40.44 -18.24 10.78
CA ALA A 73 40.05 -16.83 10.85
C ALA A 73 41.23 -15.89 10.55
N GLU A 74 42.43 -16.24 11.01
CA GLU A 74 43.65 -15.47 10.73
C GLU A 74 43.98 -15.47 9.24
N ALA A 75 43.95 -16.64 8.59
CA ALA A 75 44.22 -16.73 7.15
C ALA A 75 43.16 -15.98 6.33
N PHE A 76 41.89 -16.00 6.75
CA PHE A 76 40.84 -15.21 6.13
C PHE A 76 41.11 -13.70 6.22
N GLU A 77 41.49 -13.19 7.40
CA GLU A 77 41.81 -11.77 7.57
C GLU A 77 43.07 -11.36 6.78
N GLN A 78 44.07 -12.23 6.70
CA GLN A 78 45.24 -12.01 5.83
C GLN A 78 44.84 -11.95 4.35
N ALA A 79 43.98 -12.85 3.89
CA ALA A 79 43.47 -12.87 2.51
C ALA A 79 42.67 -11.59 2.20
N LEU A 80 41.81 -11.17 3.12
CA LEU A 80 41.03 -9.93 3.01
C LEU A 80 41.96 -8.71 2.95
N ALA A 81 42.94 -8.61 3.84
CA ALA A 81 43.89 -7.50 3.86
C ALA A 81 44.69 -7.40 2.55
N GLN A 82 45.14 -8.52 1.99
CA GLN A 82 45.81 -8.56 0.69
C GLN A 82 44.88 -8.08 -0.44
N ALA A 83 43.64 -8.57 -0.49
CA ALA A 83 42.66 -8.16 -1.49
C ALA A 83 42.34 -6.65 -1.41
N VAL A 84 42.18 -6.12 -0.18
CA VAL A 84 41.93 -4.69 0.05
C VAL A 84 43.13 -3.85 -0.39
N ALA A 85 44.34 -4.21 0.02
CA ALA A 85 45.56 -3.48 -0.34
C ALA A 85 45.73 -3.39 -1.86
N ARG A 86 45.37 -4.44 -2.59
CA ARG A 86 45.45 -4.48 -4.05
C ARG A 86 44.39 -3.63 -4.75
N LEU A 87 43.15 -3.64 -4.26
CA LEU A 87 42.01 -3.01 -4.94
C LEU A 87 41.74 -1.57 -4.50
N GLN A 88 42.18 -1.17 -3.30
CA GLN A 88 41.99 0.19 -2.80
C GLN A 88 42.54 1.26 -3.76
N PRO A 89 43.74 1.12 -4.37
CA PRO A 89 44.22 2.09 -5.37
C PRO A 89 43.33 2.18 -6.60
N VAL A 90 42.75 1.05 -7.05
CA VAL A 90 41.83 1.01 -8.20
C VAL A 90 40.55 1.78 -7.88
N VAL A 91 39.93 1.49 -6.74
CA VAL A 91 38.70 2.17 -6.30
C VAL A 91 38.95 3.66 -6.07
N ALA A 92 40.05 4.01 -5.39
CA ALA A 92 40.42 5.41 -5.14
C ALA A 92 40.61 6.19 -6.44
N ARG A 93 41.27 5.57 -7.44
CA ARG A 93 41.46 6.16 -8.76
C ARG A 93 40.14 6.38 -9.49
N ILE A 94 39.23 5.39 -9.50
CA ILE A 94 37.88 5.55 -10.09
C ILE A 94 37.15 6.72 -9.44
N ARG A 95 37.14 6.81 -8.10
CA ARG A 95 36.44 7.88 -7.39
C ARG A 95 37.04 9.26 -7.62
N ALA A 96 38.37 9.34 -7.74
CA ALA A 96 39.09 10.59 -8.00
C ALA A 96 38.84 11.08 -9.43
N GLU A 97 38.95 10.17 -10.41
CA GLU A 97 38.84 10.53 -11.82
C GLU A 97 37.39 10.61 -12.30
N CYS A 98 36.46 9.84 -11.71
CA CYS A 98 35.03 9.86 -12.00
C CYS A 98 34.19 10.11 -10.74
N PRO A 99 34.09 11.38 -10.28
CA PRO A 99 33.28 11.73 -9.11
C PRO A 99 31.83 11.28 -9.25
N GLY A 100 31.28 10.66 -8.21
CA GLY A 100 29.90 10.16 -8.18
C GLY A 100 29.67 8.84 -8.93
N ALA A 101 30.69 8.25 -9.57
CA ALA A 101 30.60 6.92 -10.17
C ALA A 101 30.14 5.88 -9.14
N LYS A 102 29.44 4.83 -9.58
CA LYS A 102 29.03 3.70 -8.75
C LYS A 102 29.94 2.51 -9.04
N VAL A 103 30.53 1.94 -8.00
CA VAL A 103 31.51 0.87 -8.13
C VAL A 103 31.00 -0.39 -7.45
N SER A 104 30.79 -1.43 -8.23
CA SER A 104 30.44 -2.78 -7.79
C SER A 104 31.61 -3.73 -7.98
N ALA A 105 31.59 -4.88 -7.32
CA ALA A 105 32.53 -5.95 -7.58
C ALA A 105 31.85 -7.32 -7.64
N LEU A 106 32.44 -8.21 -8.43
CA LEU A 106 32.21 -9.66 -8.40
C LEU A 106 33.51 -10.36 -8.04
N VAL A 107 33.41 -11.60 -7.56
CA VAL A 107 34.56 -12.49 -7.31
C VAL A 107 34.21 -13.92 -7.72
N PRO A 108 35.15 -14.72 -8.27
CA PRO A 108 34.84 -16.05 -8.77
C PRO A 108 34.89 -17.13 -7.70
N GLY A 109 33.97 -18.09 -7.81
CA GLY A 109 33.98 -19.37 -7.10
C GLY A 109 34.16 -19.23 -5.58
N PRO A 110 35.23 -19.82 -4.99
CA PRO A 110 35.42 -19.86 -3.54
C PRO A 110 35.69 -18.47 -2.94
N MET A 111 36.05 -17.46 -3.73
CA MET A 111 36.30 -16.10 -3.23
C MET A 111 35.03 -15.38 -2.77
N ILE A 112 33.83 -15.92 -3.04
CA ILE A 112 32.53 -15.34 -2.62
C ILE A 112 32.47 -15.03 -1.11
N VAL A 113 33.21 -15.77 -0.28
CA VAL A 113 33.29 -15.54 1.17
C VAL A 113 33.96 -14.20 1.54
N LEU A 114 34.83 -13.68 0.68
CA LEU A 114 35.48 -12.38 0.89
C LEU A 114 34.57 -11.20 0.52
N LEU A 115 33.64 -11.41 -0.43
CA LEU A 115 32.93 -10.33 -1.11
C LEU A 115 32.22 -9.33 -0.16
N PRO A 116 31.48 -9.75 0.87
CA PRO A 116 30.78 -8.81 1.75
C PRO A 116 31.74 -7.88 2.52
N ARG A 117 32.79 -8.44 3.12
CA ARG A 117 33.78 -7.67 3.89
C ARG A 117 34.67 -6.82 2.99
N LEU A 118 35.04 -7.36 1.83
CA LEU A 118 35.81 -6.64 0.83
C LEU A 118 35.04 -5.41 0.34
N ALA A 119 33.74 -5.56 0.04
CA ALA A 119 32.89 -4.47 -0.41
C ALA A 119 32.77 -3.35 0.64
N VAL A 120 32.57 -3.72 1.91
CA VAL A 120 32.51 -2.76 3.03
C VAL A 120 33.86 -2.07 3.23
N ALA A 121 34.96 -2.82 3.23
CA ALA A 121 36.31 -2.28 3.43
C ALA A 121 36.73 -1.29 2.34
N LEU A 122 36.35 -1.56 1.09
CA LEU A 122 36.64 -0.69 -0.06
C LEU A 122 35.63 0.46 -0.25
N GLY A 123 34.51 0.46 0.47
CA GLY A 123 33.43 1.43 0.26
C GLY A 123 32.79 1.31 -1.12
N LEU A 124 32.51 0.08 -1.56
CA LEU A 124 31.80 -0.19 -2.82
C LEU A 124 30.30 0.17 -2.70
N ASP A 125 29.67 0.50 -3.84
CA ASP A 125 28.23 0.77 -3.91
C ASP A 125 27.39 -0.48 -4.17
N GLY A 126 28.01 -1.55 -4.67
CA GLY A 126 27.30 -2.77 -5.04
C GLY A 126 28.16 -4.03 -4.99
N VAL A 127 27.47 -5.16 -4.99
CA VAL A 127 28.08 -6.49 -5.05
C VAL A 127 27.30 -7.31 -6.06
N ARG A 128 28.01 -8.13 -6.84
CA ARG A 128 27.42 -9.05 -7.80
C ARG A 128 27.71 -10.48 -7.39
N VAL A 129 26.67 -11.31 -7.44
CA VAL A 129 26.72 -12.75 -7.27
C VAL A 129 25.76 -13.43 -8.23
N GLY A 130 26.06 -14.68 -8.59
CA GLY A 130 25.18 -15.53 -9.36
C GLY A 130 25.92 -16.75 -9.88
N LEU A 131 25.17 -17.64 -10.52
CA LEU A 131 25.72 -18.86 -11.15
C LEU A 131 26.79 -18.58 -12.21
N GLU A 132 26.83 -17.36 -12.75
CA GLU A 132 27.90 -16.89 -13.64
C GLU A 132 29.26 -16.83 -12.92
N ASP A 133 29.28 -16.37 -11.68
CA ASP A 133 30.51 -16.10 -10.93
C ASP A 133 30.89 -17.29 -10.02
N ALA A 134 29.91 -18.00 -9.45
CA ALA A 134 30.12 -19.17 -8.62
C ALA A 134 28.95 -20.15 -8.71
N LEU A 135 29.21 -21.47 -8.65
CA LEU A 135 28.15 -22.50 -8.66
C LEU A 135 27.77 -23.01 -7.26
N ASN A 136 28.51 -22.59 -6.23
CA ASN A 136 28.36 -23.05 -4.85
C ASN A 136 27.94 -21.90 -3.94
N VAL A 137 27.45 -22.23 -2.74
CA VAL A 137 27.17 -21.29 -1.65
C VAL A 137 27.67 -21.87 -0.33
N PRO A 138 28.25 -21.06 0.57
CA PRO A 138 28.59 -21.50 1.91
C PRO A 138 27.33 -21.87 2.70
N ASP A 139 27.37 -23.01 3.39
CA ASP A 139 26.29 -23.50 4.23
C ASP A 139 26.86 -24.23 5.45
N PRO A 140 26.80 -23.63 6.67
CA PRO A 140 27.39 -24.22 7.86
C PRO A 140 26.63 -25.46 8.35
N GLU A 141 25.41 -25.70 7.85
CA GLU A 141 24.61 -26.87 8.23
C GLU A 141 25.01 -28.14 7.44
N VAL A 142 25.83 -28.00 6.40
CA VAL A 142 26.30 -29.10 5.55
C VAL A 142 27.73 -29.50 5.94
N ALA A 143 28.00 -30.81 5.99
CA ALA A 143 29.35 -31.32 6.20
C ALA A 143 30.33 -30.76 5.15
N GLY A 144 31.43 -30.16 5.61
CA GLY A 144 32.39 -29.47 4.76
C GLY A 144 32.04 -28.00 4.46
N GLY A 145 30.90 -27.48 4.93
CA GLY A 145 30.58 -26.04 4.91
C GLY A 145 30.16 -25.48 3.55
N TRP A 146 30.02 -26.32 2.52
CA TRP A 146 29.72 -25.91 1.15
C TRP A 146 28.71 -26.85 0.48
N ARG A 147 27.89 -26.28 -0.39
CA ARG A 147 27.03 -27.04 -1.30
C ARG A 147 26.82 -26.31 -2.62
N ARG A 148 26.27 -27.00 -3.62
CA ARG A 148 25.71 -26.35 -4.80
C ARG A 148 24.59 -25.40 -4.37
N GLY A 149 24.54 -24.23 -4.99
CA GLY A 149 23.55 -23.21 -4.69
C GLY A 149 22.84 -22.72 -5.94
N THR A 150 21.75 -21.98 -5.74
CA THR A 150 21.11 -21.15 -6.76
C THR A 150 21.54 -19.68 -6.61
N THR A 151 21.36 -18.85 -7.64
CA THR A 151 21.60 -17.40 -7.55
C THR A 151 20.83 -16.79 -6.37
N ALA A 152 19.58 -17.21 -6.12
CA ALA A 152 18.78 -16.70 -5.02
C ALA A 152 19.39 -17.02 -3.64
N GLU A 153 19.97 -18.21 -3.48
CA GLU A 153 20.65 -18.60 -2.24
C GLU A 153 21.96 -17.83 -2.02
N GLN A 154 22.69 -17.53 -3.10
CA GLN A 154 23.88 -16.69 -3.04
C GLN A 154 23.54 -15.24 -2.69
N VAL A 155 22.48 -14.69 -3.29
CA VAL A 155 21.95 -13.36 -2.93
C VAL A 155 21.53 -13.34 -1.46
N ARG A 156 20.84 -14.37 -0.98
CA ARG A 156 20.48 -14.50 0.45
C ARG A 156 21.72 -14.50 1.34
N TYR A 157 22.70 -15.33 1.03
CA TYR A 157 23.96 -15.41 1.77
C TYR A 157 24.64 -14.04 1.86
N VAL A 158 24.91 -13.39 0.72
CA VAL A 158 25.61 -12.10 0.70
C VAL A 158 24.81 -10.99 1.38
N ARG A 159 23.48 -10.96 1.19
CA ARG A 159 22.60 -10.02 1.89
C ARG A 159 22.72 -10.16 3.40
N GLU A 160 22.60 -11.38 3.92
CA GLU A 160 22.69 -11.64 5.36
C GLU A 160 24.06 -11.24 5.92
N GLN A 161 25.14 -11.50 5.19
CA GLN A 161 26.48 -11.06 5.58
C GLN A 161 26.62 -9.52 5.57
N LEU A 162 26.15 -8.84 4.52
CA LEU A 162 26.18 -7.37 4.43
C LEU A 162 25.36 -6.72 5.55
N GLN A 163 24.17 -7.25 5.83
CA GLN A 163 23.32 -6.76 6.92
C GLN A 163 23.96 -7.00 8.30
N ALA A 164 24.65 -8.13 8.48
CA ALA A 164 25.43 -8.40 9.70
C ALA A 164 26.60 -7.41 9.88
N LEU A 165 27.12 -6.87 8.79
CA LEU A 165 28.13 -5.79 8.78
C LEU A 165 27.52 -4.38 8.91
N GLY A 166 26.20 -4.26 9.09
CA GLY A 166 25.50 -2.99 9.22
C GLY A 166 25.21 -2.27 7.91
N ALA A 167 25.39 -2.92 6.76
CA ALA A 167 25.08 -2.35 5.46
C ALA A 167 23.57 -2.48 5.11
N THR A 168 23.05 -1.47 4.41
CA THR A 168 21.71 -1.50 3.83
C THR A 168 21.76 -2.02 2.41
N VAL A 169 20.98 -3.06 2.10
CA VAL A 169 20.81 -3.57 0.74
C VAL A 169 19.60 -2.89 0.11
N LEU A 170 19.78 -2.24 -1.03
CA LEU A 170 18.72 -1.53 -1.73
C LEU A 170 17.85 -2.47 -2.57
N THR A 171 16.56 -2.17 -2.66
CA THR A 171 15.65 -2.76 -3.64
C THR A 171 15.95 -2.28 -5.05
N ALA A 172 15.30 -2.90 -6.05
CA ALA A 172 15.36 -2.45 -7.43
C ALA A 172 14.76 -1.02 -7.61
N GLU A 173 13.77 -0.63 -6.81
CA GLU A 173 13.21 0.73 -6.85
C GLU A 173 14.18 1.76 -6.26
N GLU A 174 14.71 1.48 -5.07
CA GLU A 174 15.70 2.36 -4.43
C GLU A 174 16.98 2.47 -5.26
N THR A 175 17.41 1.36 -5.88
CA THR A 175 18.54 1.37 -6.82
C THR A 175 18.27 2.26 -8.02
N ARG A 176 17.07 2.20 -8.62
CA ARG A 176 16.71 3.10 -9.73
C ARG A 176 16.78 4.57 -9.33
N VAL A 177 16.35 4.92 -8.11
CA VAL A 177 16.48 6.29 -7.59
C VAL A 177 17.95 6.65 -7.38
N ALA A 178 18.73 5.78 -6.73
CA ALA A 178 20.15 6.00 -6.46
C ALA A 178 21.00 6.12 -7.75
N LEU A 179 20.53 5.51 -8.84
CA LEU A 179 21.14 5.58 -10.15
C LEU A 179 20.49 6.64 -11.06
N ASP A 180 19.48 7.40 -10.65
CA ASP A 180 18.77 8.32 -11.57
C ASP A 180 18.28 7.59 -12.86
N MET A 181 17.63 6.45 -12.66
CA MET A 181 17.00 5.62 -13.70
C MET A 181 15.54 5.33 -13.34
N PRO A 182 14.70 6.34 -13.10
CA PRO A 182 13.33 6.11 -12.66
C PRO A 182 12.54 5.32 -13.70
N HIS A 183 11.63 4.47 -13.24
CA HIS A 183 10.68 3.82 -14.13
C HIS A 183 9.81 4.90 -14.82
N PRO A 184 9.47 4.78 -16.12
CA PRO A 184 8.73 5.82 -16.84
C PRO A 184 7.41 6.21 -16.16
N ASP A 185 6.70 5.24 -15.58
CA ASP A 185 5.43 5.52 -14.88
C ASP A 185 5.67 6.29 -13.57
N VAL A 186 6.72 5.94 -12.83
CA VAL A 186 7.09 6.66 -11.61
C VAL A 186 7.50 8.09 -11.94
N ALA A 187 8.30 8.29 -12.99
CA ALA A 187 8.68 9.62 -13.47
C ALA A 187 7.46 10.44 -13.90
N LEU A 188 6.49 9.82 -14.58
CA LEU A 188 5.25 10.47 -14.97
C LEU A 188 4.41 10.89 -13.75
N LEU A 189 4.28 10.03 -12.75
CA LEU A 189 3.55 10.34 -11.53
C LEU A 189 4.26 11.42 -10.70
N GLN A 190 5.58 11.35 -10.55
CA GLN A 190 6.38 12.42 -9.89
C GLN A 190 6.19 13.77 -10.61
N ALA A 191 6.21 13.77 -11.94
CA ALA A 191 5.95 14.96 -12.73
C ALA A 191 4.52 15.50 -12.56
N ALA A 192 3.53 14.61 -12.37
CA ALA A 192 2.17 14.98 -12.04
C ALA A 192 2.06 15.55 -10.62
N ILE A 193 2.70 14.93 -9.62
CA ILE A 193 2.74 15.40 -8.22
C ILE A 193 3.25 16.84 -8.18
N ALA A 194 4.40 17.12 -8.81
CA ALA A 194 4.99 18.46 -8.85
C ALA A 194 4.05 19.51 -9.48
N ARG A 195 3.22 19.12 -10.45
CA ARG A 195 2.26 20.02 -11.13
C ARG A 195 0.97 20.23 -10.35
N LEU A 196 0.55 19.23 -9.58
CA LEU A 196 -0.71 19.28 -8.80
C LEU A 196 -0.52 19.87 -7.41
N GLN A 197 0.69 19.81 -6.86
CA GLN A 197 0.99 20.33 -5.53
C GLN A 197 0.58 21.81 -5.34
N PRO A 198 0.79 22.74 -6.30
CA PRO A 198 0.33 24.12 -6.17
C PRO A 198 -1.21 24.29 -6.10
N LEU A 199 -1.98 23.29 -6.53
CA LEU A 199 -3.44 23.31 -6.52
C LEU A 199 -4.04 22.74 -5.21
N ALA A 200 -3.20 22.12 -4.38
CA ALA A 200 -3.62 21.52 -3.13
C ALA A 200 -4.09 22.60 -2.15
N ALA A 201 -5.22 22.33 -1.49
CA ALA A 201 -5.72 23.19 -0.44
C ALA A 201 -4.80 23.11 0.79
N THR A 202 -4.49 24.25 1.39
CA THR A 202 -3.71 24.35 2.63
C THR A 202 -4.59 24.33 3.88
N VAL A 203 -5.90 24.43 3.71
CA VAL A 203 -6.94 24.39 4.75
C VAL A 203 -8.08 23.48 4.28
N PRO A 204 -8.88 22.90 5.21
CA PRO A 204 -10.09 22.17 4.83
C PRO A 204 -11.03 23.06 4.04
N LEU A 205 -11.77 22.43 3.13
CA LEU A 205 -12.73 23.11 2.27
C LEU A 205 -14.14 22.84 2.78
N ASP A 206 -14.94 23.90 2.90
CA ASP A 206 -16.35 23.80 3.32
C ASP A 206 -17.27 23.28 2.21
N ARG A 207 -16.80 23.28 0.96
CA ARG A 207 -17.54 22.82 -0.23
C ARG A 207 -16.60 22.24 -1.29
N PRO A 208 -17.09 21.34 -2.16
CA PRO A 208 -16.35 20.89 -3.34
C PRO A 208 -15.93 22.08 -4.22
N ARG A 209 -14.73 22.04 -4.80
CA ARG A 209 -14.28 23.03 -5.79
C ARG A 209 -14.41 22.44 -7.20
N ALA A 210 -14.65 23.31 -8.18
CA ALA A 210 -14.48 22.95 -9.58
C ALA A 210 -12.98 22.90 -9.92
N MET A 211 -12.42 21.69 -9.98
CA MET A 211 -10.99 21.44 -10.12
C MET A 211 -10.63 20.75 -11.43
N ALA A 212 -11.55 20.07 -12.11
CA ALA A 212 -11.23 19.25 -13.27
C ALA A 212 -10.49 20.03 -14.36
N SER A 213 -10.98 21.23 -14.72
CA SER A 213 -10.34 22.08 -15.72
C SER A 213 -8.93 22.54 -15.32
N ALA A 214 -8.76 23.01 -14.08
CA ALA A 214 -7.46 23.46 -13.59
C ALA A 214 -6.43 22.32 -13.50
N VAL A 215 -6.87 21.14 -13.05
CA VAL A 215 -6.05 19.93 -12.98
C VAL A 215 -5.64 19.47 -14.38
N LEU A 216 -6.57 19.42 -15.33
CA LEU A 216 -6.27 19.03 -16.71
C LEU A 216 -5.34 20.02 -17.39
N ALA A 217 -5.51 21.33 -17.16
CA ALA A 217 -4.59 22.35 -17.66
C ALA A 217 -3.17 22.18 -17.09
N ALA A 218 -3.06 21.91 -15.79
CA ALA A 218 -1.76 21.64 -15.16
C ALA A 218 -1.09 20.37 -15.71
N LEU A 219 -1.87 19.33 -16.02
CA LEU A 219 -1.38 18.05 -16.52
C LEU A 219 -1.28 17.95 -18.05
N ALA A 220 -1.71 18.97 -18.80
CA ALA A 220 -1.71 18.98 -20.26
C ALA A 220 -0.36 18.55 -20.90
N PRO A 221 0.82 18.96 -20.37
CA PRO A 221 2.11 18.52 -20.91
C PRO A 221 2.36 17.00 -20.82
N LEU A 222 1.65 16.30 -19.94
CA LEU A 222 1.84 14.87 -19.68
C LEU A 222 0.88 13.98 -20.48
N GLN A 223 -0.23 14.55 -20.97
CA GLN A 223 -1.26 13.81 -21.72
C GLN A 223 -0.76 13.14 -23.01
N PRO A 224 0.13 13.76 -23.83
CA PRO A 224 0.59 13.12 -25.07
C PRO A 224 1.30 11.78 -24.86
N ALA A 225 2.06 11.64 -23.76
CA ALA A 225 2.74 10.40 -23.42
C ALA A 225 1.75 9.27 -23.13
N TYR A 226 0.65 9.59 -22.44
CA TYR A 226 -0.44 8.66 -22.17
C TYR A 226 -1.24 8.31 -23.44
N ALA A 227 -1.62 9.30 -24.24
CA ALA A 227 -2.36 9.07 -25.50
C ALA A 227 -1.56 8.19 -26.48
N ALA A 228 -0.25 8.37 -26.56
CA ALA A 228 0.62 7.50 -27.36
C ALA A 228 0.62 6.05 -26.85
N ARG A 229 0.49 5.84 -25.53
CA ARG A 229 0.38 4.50 -24.92
C ARG A 229 -0.97 3.86 -25.24
N GLU A 230 -2.08 4.58 -25.12
CA GLU A 230 -3.40 4.08 -25.55
C GLU A 230 -3.41 3.68 -27.03
N SER A 231 -2.73 4.47 -27.88
CA SER A 231 -2.62 4.14 -29.30
C SER A 231 -1.87 2.83 -29.55
N ARG A 232 -0.69 2.66 -28.93
CA ARG A 232 0.08 1.41 -29.08
C ARG A 232 -0.69 0.21 -28.56
N PHE A 233 -1.37 0.36 -27.43
CA PHE A 233 -2.23 -0.67 -26.86
C PHE A 233 -3.31 -1.12 -27.87
N LEU A 234 -4.06 -0.17 -28.43
CA LEU A 234 -5.15 -0.52 -29.34
C LEU A 234 -4.63 -1.19 -30.61
N ASP A 235 -3.54 -0.67 -31.18
CA ASP A 235 -2.95 -1.21 -32.41
C ASP A 235 -2.42 -2.65 -32.18
N ALA A 236 -1.75 -2.89 -31.05
CA ALA A 236 -1.26 -4.21 -30.66
C ALA A 236 -2.40 -5.21 -30.35
N LEU A 237 -3.43 -4.74 -29.64
CA LEU A 237 -4.61 -5.54 -29.31
C LEU A 237 -5.33 -6.01 -30.58
N GLU A 238 -5.51 -5.11 -31.56
CA GLU A 238 -6.18 -5.46 -32.82
C GLU A 238 -5.34 -6.41 -33.67
N ALA A 239 -4.02 -6.24 -33.71
CA ALA A 239 -3.12 -7.18 -34.36
C ALA A 239 -3.23 -8.57 -33.73
N ALA A 240 -3.15 -8.67 -32.39
CA ALA A 240 -3.28 -9.93 -31.68
C ALA A 240 -4.65 -10.59 -31.90
N ALA A 241 -5.72 -9.79 -31.86
CA ALA A 241 -7.08 -10.29 -32.06
C ALA A 241 -7.30 -10.86 -33.48
N ASN A 242 -6.61 -10.34 -34.50
CA ASN A 242 -6.69 -10.86 -35.87
C ASN A 242 -6.02 -12.24 -36.05
N HIS A 243 -5.17 -12.65 -35.10
CA HIS A 243 -4.56 -13.98 -35.10
C HIS A 243 -5.40 -15.04 -34.37
N LEU A 244 -6.50 -14.65 -33.71
CA LEU A 244 -7.38 -15.60 -33.05
C LEU A 244 -8.27 -16.35 -34.05
N PRO A 245 -8.41 -17.68 -33.92
CA PRO A 245 -9.39 -18.47 -34.66
C PRO A 245 -10.82 -17.88 -34.53
N PRO A 246 -11.66 -17.90 -35.59
CA PRO A 246 -12.98 -17.29 -35.57
C PRO A 246 -13.88 -17.71 -34.41
N ASP A 247 -13.79 -18.97 -33.98
CA ASP A 247 -14.52 -19.58 -32.85
C ASP A 247 -14.02 -19.11 -31.48
N ALA A 248 -12.75 -18.67 -31.38
CA ALA A 248 -12.15 -18.15 -30.16
C ALA A 248 -12.24 -16.61 -30.03
N GLN A 249 -12.64 -15.90 -31.09
CA GLN A 249 -12.60 -14.44 -31.13
C GLN A 249 -13.50 -13.75 -30.11
N ALA A 250 -14.72 -14.23 -29.87
CA ALA A 250 -15.63 -13.63 -28.90
C ALA A 250 -15.40 -14.15 -27.46
N PRO A 251 -15.27 -15.48 -27.21
CA PRO A 251 -15.04 -16.00 -25.87
C PRO A 251 -13.69 -15.56 -25.26
N GLY A 252 -12.64 -15.43 -26.07
CA GLY A 252 -11.30 -15.04 -25.61
C GLY A 252 -11.04 -13.53 -25.59
N ALA A 253 -11.97 -12.70 -26.07
CA ALA A 253 -11.77 -11.26 -26.24
C ALA A 253 -11.47 -10.53 -24.92
N GLY A 254 -12.19 -10.88 -23.86
CA GLY A 254 -12.05 -10.24 -22.55
C GLY A 254 -10.67 -10.51 -21.92
N ASP A 255 -10.22 -11.76 -21.97
CA ASP A 255 -8.91 -12.16 -21.47
C ASP A 255 -7.77 -11.54 -22.31
N LEU A 256 -7.95 -11.50 -23.64
CA LEU A 256 -7.00 -10.83 -24.53
C LEU A 256 -6.90 -9.33 -24.21
N ALA A 257 -8.03 -8.64 -24.02
CA ALA A 257 -8.05 -7.22 -23.67
C ALA A 257 -7.39 -6.96 -22.32
N LEU A 258 -7.63 -7.81 -21.32
CA LEU A 258 -6.98 -7.73 -20.01
C LEU A 258 -5.46 -7.93 -20.09
N ALA A 259 -5.02 -8.96 -20.82
CA ALA A 259 -3.60 -9.22 -21.03
C ALA A 259 -2.93 -8.05 -21.74
N ALA A 260 -3.54 -7.53 -22.82
CA ALA A 260 -2.99 -6.42 -23.56
C ALA A 260 -2.92 -5.12 -22.74
N LEU A 261 -3.90 -4.84 -21.87
CA LEU A 261 -3.87 -3.69 -20.96
C LEU A 261 -2.65 -3.77 -20.05
N ARG A 262 -2.44 -4.93 -19.43
CA ARG A 262 -1.29 -5.20 -18.56
C ARG A 262 0.03 -5.05 -19.32
N ASP A 263 0.17 -5.69 -20.47
CA ASP A 263 1.41 -5.70 -21.25
C ASP A 263 1.81 -4.30 -21.75
N HIS A 264 0.86 -3.37 -21.84
CA HIS A 264 1.10 -1.98 -22.23
C HIS A 264 1.19 -1.02 -21.04
N GLY A 265 1.17 -1.52 -19.80
CA GLY A 265 1.20 -0.70 -18.59
C GLY A 265 0.01 0.25 -18.51
N LEU A 266 -1.16 -0.21 -18.94
CA LEU A 266 -2.45 0.47 -18.77
C LEU A 266 -3.25 -0.26 -17.69
N TYR A 267 -4.01 0.51 -16.92
CA TYR A 267 -4.76 -0.01 -15.80
C TYR A 267 -6.24 0.36 -15.94
N ALA A 268 -7.09 -0.65 -16.18
CA ALA A 268 -8.52 -0.52 -15.97
C ALA A 268 -8.78 -0.67 -14.47
N ARG A 269 -8.93 0.47 -13.79
CA ARG A 269 -9.13 0.47 -12.35
C ARG A 269 -10.47 -0.18 -12.01
N PHE A 270 -10.43 -1.19 -11.15
CA PHE A 270 -11.64 -1.76 -10.58
C PHE A 270 -12.21 -0.85 -9.48
N PHE A 271 -13.48 -0.49 -9.61
CA PHE A 271 -14.27 0.11 -8.54
C PHE A 271 -15.68 -0.48 -8.52
N VAL A 272 -16.24 -0.64 -7.32
CA VAL A 272 -17.57 -1.24 -7.12
C VAL A 272 -18.65 -0.42 -7.82
N GLU A 273 -18.49 0.91 -7.81
CA GLU A 273 -19.41 1.87 -8.41
C GLU A 273 -19.21 2.03 -9.93
N GLU A 274 -18.34 1.23 -10.58
CA GLU A 274 -18.21 1.23 -12.05
C GLU A 274 -19.53 0.78 -12.71
N ARG A 275 -20.34 0.01 -11.98
CA ARG A 275 -21.70 -0.38 -12.37
C ARG A 275 -22.63 0.82 -12.64
N ASP A 276 -22.35 2.00 -12.08
CA ASP A 276 -23.20 3.19 -12.27
C ASP A 276 -23.18 3.68 -13.74
N ARG A 277 -22.21 3.24 -14.55
CA ARG A 277 -22.12 3.54 -15.99
C ARG A 277 -22.93 2.59 -16.88
N TYR A 278 -23.42 1.48 -16.32
CA TYR A 278 -24.09 0.42 -17.08
C TYR A 278 -25.60 0.64 -17.10
N PRO A 279 -26.32 0.14 -18.13
CA PRO A 279 -27.77 0.03 -18.09
C PRO A 279 -28.25 -0.71 -16.85
N ARG A 280 -29.47 -0.42 -16.38
CA ARG A 280 -30.01 -0.95 -15.12
C ARG A 280 -29.94 -2.48 -15.02
N GLU A 281 -30.22 -3.20 -16.10
CA GLU A 281 -30.18 -4.67 -16.14
C GLU A 281 -28.77 -5.20 -15.97
N GLY A 282 -27.79 -4.57 -16.63
CA GLY A 282 -26.37 -4.93 -16.52
C GLY A 282 -25.81 -4.61 -15.14
N ALA A 283 -26.17 -3.44 -14.61
CA ALA A 283 -25.77 -3.02 -13.27
C ALA A 283 -26.30 -3.99 -12.20
N ALA A 284 -27.54 -4.49 -12.33
CA ALA A 284 -28.12 -5.46 -11.39
C ALA A 284 -27.41 -6.83 -11.42
N ALA A 285 -26.86 -7.20 -12.56
CA ALA A 285 -26.16 -8.47 -12.79
C ALA A 285 -24.64 -8.30 -12.94
N PHE A 286 -24.06 -7.26 -12.34
CA PHE A 286 -22.65 -6.91 -12.50
C PHE A 286 -21.71 -7.95 -11.85
N ARG A 287 -21.21 -8.89 -12.67
CA ARG A 287 -20.30 -9.99 -12.31
C ARG A 287 -19.22 -10.17 -13.37
N HIS A 288 -18.16 -10.95 -13.08
CA HIS A 288 -17.00 -11.13 -13.98
C HIS A 288 -16.42 -9.80 -14.48
N VAL A 289 -16.07 -8.94 -13.51
CA VAL A 289 -15.98 -7.50 -13.74
C VAL A 289 -14.74 -7.09 -14.54
N TYR A 290 -13.62 -7.81 -14.44
CA TYR A 290 -12.39 -7.41 -15.13
C TYR A 290 -12.52 -7.54 -16.66
N PRO A 291 -12.95 -8.70 -17.22
CA PRO A 291 -13.19 -8.79 -18.67
C PRO A 291 -14.22 -7.77 -19.14
N LEU A 292 -15.30 -7.58 -18.37
CA LEU A 292 -16.37 -6.63 -18.66
C LEU A 292 -15.85 -5.18 -18.79
N GLN A 293 -15.03 -4.74 -17.85
CA GLN A 293 -14.42 -3.40 -17.87
C GLN A 293 -13.39 -3.26 -18.99
N ALA A 294 -12.55 -4.26 -19.23
CA ALA A 294 -11.55 -4.23 -20.29
C ALA A 294 -12.20 -4.11 -21.68
N LEU A 295 -13.27 -4.87 -21.94
CA LEU A 295 -14.01 -4.78 -23.20
C LEU A 295 -14.63 -3.39 -23.39
N ASN A 296 -15.25 -2.82 -22.35
CA ASN A 296 -15.82 -1.48 -22.45
C ASN A 296 -14.76 -0.37 -22.56
N PHE A 297 -13.57 -0.54 -21.97
CA PHE A 297 -12.43 0.34 -22.19
C PHE A 297 -12.00 0.34 -23.67
N VAL A 298 -11.92 -0.83 -24.31
CA VAL A 298 -11.58 -0.94 -25.74
C VAL A 298 -12.65 -0.28 -26.61
N ARG A 299 -13.94 -0.49 -26.29
CA ARG A 299 -15.05 0.17 -27.00
C ARG A 299 -14.96 1.68 -26.93
N GLU A 300 -14.57 2.22 -25.77
CA GLU A 300 -14.38 3.64 -25.56
C GLU A 300 -13.30 4.21 -26.50
N LEU A 301 -12.14 3.54 -26.59
CA LEU A 301 -11.06 3.93 -27.50
C LEU A 301 -11.44 3.83 -28.98
N LEU A 302 -12.20 2.80 -29.36
CA LEU A 302 -12.65 2.63 -30.74
C LEU A 302 -13.63 3.72 -31.14
N ALA A 303 -14.56 4.07 -30.25
CA ALA A 303 -15.54 5.13 -30.49
C ALA A 303 -14.86 6.49 -30.69
N GLU A 304 -13.81 6.80 -29.93
CA GLU A 304 -13.01 8.02 -30.11
C GLU A 304 -12.33 8.10 -31.48
N ARG A 305 -11.93 6.94 -32.03
CA ARG A 305 -11.40 6.82 -33.39
C ARG A 305 -12.50 6.68 -34.46
N GLN A 306 -13.77 6.86 -34.10
CA GLN A 306 -14.93 6.68 -34.97
C GLN A 306 -15.02 5.28 -35.62
N ARG A 307 -14.62 4.27 -34.85
CA ARG A 307 -14.62 2.86 -35.27
C ARG A 307 -15.71 2.08 -34.54
N PRO A 308 -16.35 1.09 -35.20
CA PRO A 308 -17.34 0.23 -34.55
C PRO A 308 -16.67 -0.72 -33.54
N GLY A 309 -17.39 -1.11 -32.50
CA GLY A 309 -16.89 -2.07 -31.50
C GLY A 309 -16.76 -3.50 -32.03
N GLY A 310 -17.60 -3.91 -32.98
CA GLY A 310 -17.45 -5.16 -33.74
C GLY A 310 -17.33 -6.39 -32.84
N ARG A 311 -16.17 -7.07 -32.86
CA ARG A 311 -15.91 -8.28 -32.06
C ARG A 311 -16.00 -8.03 -30.54
N TRP A 312 -15.68 -6.83 -30.09
CA TRP A 312 -15.72 -6.48 -28.66
C TRP A 312 -17.17 -6.31 -28.19
N ASP A 313 -18.05 -5.78 -29.06
CA ASP A 313 -19.50 -5.75 -28.81
C ASP A 313 -20.08 -7.17 -28.78
N ALA A 314 -19.67 -8.03 -29.71
CA ALA A 314 -20.11 -9.43 -29.77
C ALA A 314 -19.71 -10.21 -28.51
N ALA A 315 -18.51 -9.99 -27.97
CA ALA A 315 -18.07 -10.57 -26.70
C ALA A 315 -18.97 -10.14 -25.52
N LEU A 316 -19.30 -8.84 -25.43
CA LEU A 316 -20.21 -8.35 -24.39
C LEU A 316 -21.63 -8.91 -24.54
N GLN A 317 -22.11 -9.08 -25.77
CA GLN A 317 -23.40 -9.70 -26.05
C GLN A 317 -23.43 -11.18 -25.66
N ALA A 318 -22.35 -11.91 -25.92
CA ALA A 318 -22.20 -13.30 -25.48
C ALA A 318 -22.23 -13.40 -23.95
N MET A 319 -21.47 -12.55 -23.24
CA MET A 319 -21.50 -12.47 -21.78
C MET A 319 -22.91 -12.13 -21.25
N ALA A 320 -23.63 -11.22 -21.90
CA ALA A 320 -24.99 -10.87 -21.52
C ALA A 320 -25.97 -12.04 -21.73
N ALA A 321 -25.83 -12.77 -22.85
CA ALA A 321 -26.64 -13.95 -23.14
C ALA A 321 -26.40 -15.08 -22.13
N GLU A 322 -25.14 -15.36 -21.76
CA GLU A 322 -24.79 -16.29 -20.68
C GLU A 322 -25.41 -15.89 -19.34
N ALA A 323 -25.61 -14.59 -19.14
CA ALA A 323 -26.24 -14.06 -17.95
C ALA A 323 -27.78 -14.02 -18.00
N GLY A 324 -28.40 -14.39 -19.13
CA GLY A 324 -29.84 -14.29 -19.34
C GLY A 324 -30.34 -12.84 -19.47
N LEU A 325 -29.48 -11.93 -19.94
CA LEU A 325 -29.74 -10.49 -20.04
C LEU A 325 -29.92 -10.03 -21.50
N PRO A 326 -30.53 -8.86 -21.73
CA PRO A 326 -30.56 -8.24 -23.05
C PRO A 326 -29.14 -8.03 -23.64
N PRO A 327 -28.96 -8.09 -24.97
CA PRO A 327 -27.62 -8.01 -25.59
C PRO A 327 -26.82 -6.74 -25.26
N HIS A 328 -27.51 -5.64 -24.94
CA HIS A 328 -26.89 -4.36 -24.62
C HIS A 328 -26.59 -4.18 -23.13
N ALA A 329 -27.04 -5.09 -22.25
CA ALA A 329 -26.98 -4.90 -20.79
C ALA A 329 -25.54 -4.66 -20.29
N TYR A 330 -24.55 -5.30 -20.90
CA TYR A 330 -23.13 -5.15 -20.55
C TYR A 330 -22.37 -4.14 -21.39
N GLN A 331 -23.07 -3.40 -22.26
CA GLN A 331 -22.50 -2.35 -23.09
C GLN A 331 -22.70 -1.00 -22.41
N VAL A 332 -21.61 -0.36 -21.99
CA VAL A 332 -21.65 1.02 -21.50
C VAL A 332 -22.14 1.94 -22.65
N PRO A 333 -23.17 2.77 -22.44
CA PRO A 333 -23.64 3.70 -23.46
C PRO A 333 -22.58 4.76 -23.81
N PRO A 334 -22.53 5.28 -25.05
CA PRO A 334 -21.55 6.31 -25.43
C PRO A 334 -21.59 7.57 -24.56
N ALA A 335 -22.76 7.96 -24.07
CA ALA A 335 -22.92 9.09 -23.14
C ALA A 335 -22.25 8.87 -21.77
N GLN A 336 -21.87 7.63 -21.45
CA GLN A 336 -21.21 7.20 -20.22
C GLN A 336 -19.71 6.87 -20.44
N PHE A 337 -19.15 7.20 -21.59
CA PHE A 337 -17.71 7.10 -21.86
C PHE A 337 -16.95 8.19 -21.09
N LYS A 338 -15.82 7.82 -20.47
CA LYS A 338 -15.01 8.71 -19.62
C LYS A 338 -14.24 9.75 -20.45
N GLY A 339 -13.93 9.41 -21.70
CA GLY A 339 -13.07 10.18 -22.58
C GLY A 339 -11.59 10.10 -22.19
N PRO A 340 -10.69 10.65 -23.03
CA PRO A 340 -9.24 10.50 -22.82
C PRO A 340 -8.76 11.17 -21.53
N GLU A 341 -9.36 12.30 -21.18
CA GLU A 341 -9.05 13.03 -19.95
C GLU A 341 -9.45 12.23 -18.69
N GLY A 342 -10.64 11.61 -18.69
CA GLY A 342 -11.10 10.82 -17.56
C GLY A 342 -10.24 9.59 -17.33
N ARG A 343 -9.92 8.86 -18.41
CA ARG A 343 -9.03 7.68 -18.34
C ARG A 343 -7.60 8.05 -17.93
N PHE A 344 -7.09 9.20 -18.38
CA PHE A 344 -5.77 9.69 -17.97
C PHE A 344 -5.69 9.98 -16.46
N LEU A 345 -6.70 10.64 -15.89
CA LEU A 345 -6.74 10.90 -14.45
C LEU A 345 -6.81 9.59 -13.64
N GLU A 346 -7.63 8.63 -14.08
CA GLU A 346 -7.70 7.30 -13.45
C GLU A 346 -6.38 6.55 -13.55
N PHE A 347 -5.71 6.60 -14.71
CA PHE A 347 -4.41 5.99 -14.93
C PHE A 347 -3.35 6.54 -13.97
N LEU A 348 -3.23 7.88 -13.85
CA LEU A 348 -2.30 8.49 -12.89
C LEU A 348 -2.56 8.00 -11.46
N SER A 349 -3.83 7.84 -11.07
CA SER A 349 -4.21 7.38 -9.74
C SER A 349 -3.87 5.91 -9.45
N ALA A 350 -3.55 5.13 -10.48
CA ALA A 350 -3.27 3.69 -10.41
C ALA A 350 -1.77 3.36 -10.55
N ILE A 351 -0.91 4.34 -10.83
CA ILE A 351 0.54 4.11 -11.01
C ILE A 351 1.20 3.63 -9.71
N SER A 352 0.83 4.22 -8.58
CA SER A 352 1.44 3.89 -7.28
C SER A 352 0.91 2.56 -6.76
N CYS A 353 1.84 1.70 -6.29
CA CYS A 353 1.55 0.44 -5.62
C CYS A 353 0.65 -0.49 -6.44
N HIS A 354 1.21 -1.20 -7.40
CA HIS A 354 0.50 -2.25 -8.13
C HIS A 354 1.27 -3.56 -8.08
N TYR A 355 0.58 -4.65 -8.41
CA TYR A 355 1.21 -5.96 -8.48
C TYR A 355 2.10 -6.08 -9.72
N THR A 356 3.20 -6.80 -9.58
CA THR A 356 3.90 -7.40 -10.73
C THR A 356 2.97 -8.31 -11.53
N ASP A 357 3.33 -8.63 -12.77
CA ASP A 357 2.49 -9.40 -13.70
C ASP A 357 2.11 -10.79 -13.17
N ASP A 358 3.04 -11.44 -12.46
CA ASP A 358 2.85 -12.74 -11.81
C ASP A 358 2.25 -12.60 -10.40
N ARG A 359 2.02 -11.36 -9.94
CA ARG A 359 1.47 -10.98 -8.64
C ARG A 359 2.26 -11.50 -7.45
N THR A 360 3.55 -11.75 -7.65
CA THR A 360 4.45 -12.22 -6.60
C THR A 360 5.07 -11.08 -5.80
N ASP A 361 4.91 -9.84 -6.25
CA ASP A 361 5.39 -8.64 -5.58
C ASP A 361 4.54 -7.40 -5.83
N ILE A 362 4.78 -6.33 -5.07
CA ILE A 362 4.22 -4.99 -5.30
C ILE A 362 5.32 -4.01 -5.71
N VAL A 363 5.02 -3.15 -6.68
CA VAL A 363 5.95 -2.18 -7.23
C VAL A 363 5.40 -0.75 -7.20
N HIS A 364 6.30 0.20 -7.43
CA HIS A 364 6.10 1.64 -7.31
C HIS A 364 5.62 2.04 -5.92
N THR A 365 6.23 1.47 -4.89
CA THR A 365 5.88 1.73 -3.49
C THR A 365 6.62 2.95 -2.94
N ALA A 366 7.81 3.25 -3.48
CA ALA A 366 8.65 4.37 -3.06
C ALA A 366 8.02 5.75 -3.34
N VAL A 367 7.19 5.87 -4.39
CA VAL A 367 6.55 7.15 -4.78
C VAL A 367 5.65 7.72 -3.69
N ARG A 368 5.21 6.89 -2.73
CA ARG A 368 4.40 7.32 -1.58
C ARG A 368 5.16 8.21 -0.60
N SER A 369 6.49 8.11 -0.61
CA SER A 369 7.39 8.93 0.21
C SER A 369 7.74 10.26 -0.47
N GLU A 370 7.29 10.49 -1.70
CA GLU A 370 7.50 11.77 -2.39
C GLU A 370 6.81 12.93 -1.65
N PRO A 371 7.51 14.06 -1.44
CA PRO A 371 6.91 15.26 -0.89
C PRO A 371 5.67 15.68 -1.71
N GLY A 372 4.55 15.87 -1.02
CA GLY A 372 3.30 16.29 -1.67
C GLY A 372 2.49 15.14 -2.30
N TYR A 373 2.91 13.88 -2.20
CA TYR A 373 2.17 12.72 -2.71
C TYR A 373 0.69 12.76 -2.31
N SER A 374 0.38 12.77 -1.02
CA SER A 374 -1.01 12.79 -0.53
C SER A 374 -1.79 14.02 -0.97
N ALA A 375 -1.15 15.19 -1.03
CA ALA A 375 -1.80 16.43 -1.46
C ALA A 375 -2.16 16.39 -2.95
N ALA A 376 -1.25 15.90 -3.80
CA ALA A 376 -1.50 15.70 -5.23
C ALA A 376 -2.59 14.65 -5.48
N MET A 377 -2.57 13.53 -4.75
CA MET A 377 -3.61 12.51 -4.85
C MET A 377 -4.98 13.04 -4.42
N ALA A 378 -5.05 13.87 -3.38
CA ALA A 378 -6.30 14.52 -2.97
C ALA A 378 -6.88 15.42 -4.08
N VAL A 379 -6.04 16.25 -4.72
CA VAL A 379 -6.42 17.10 -5.86
C VAL A 379 -6.85 16.25 -7.07
N LEU A 380 -6.11 15.18 -7.36
CA LEU A 380 -6.44 14.27 -8.45
C LEU A 380 -7.82 13.63 -8.24
N PHE A 381 -8.12 13.18 -7.02
CA PHE A 381 -9.43 12.62 -6.69
C PHE A 381 -10.57 13.65 -6.67
N GLU A 382 -10.27 14.92 -6.40
CA GLU A 382 -11.24 16.02 -6.53
C GLU A 382 -11.65 16.21 -8.00
N ALA A 383 -10.69 16.20 -8.93
CA ALA A 383 -10.97 16.28 -10.37
C ALA A 383 -11.68 15.02 -10.91
N ILE A 384 -11.27 13.82 -10.47
CA ILE A 384 -11.96 12.57 -10.82
C ILE A 384 -13.41 12.60 -10.30
N HIS A 385 -13.63 13.13 -9.10
CA HIS A 385 -14.96 13.24 -8.50
C HIS A 385 -15.89 14.11 -9.33
N GLU A 386 -15.46 15.32 -9.70
CA GLU A 386 -16.25 16.24 -10.51
C GLU A 386 -16.72 15.59 -11.82
N ARG A 387 -15.80 14.92 -12.55
CA ARG A 387 -16.14 14.23 -13.80
C ARG A 387 -17.05 13.02 -13.59
N ALA A 388 -16.79 12.21 -12.57
CA ALA A 388 -17.59 11.02 -12.28
C ALA A 388 -19.03 11.38 -11.87
N VAL A 389 -19.22 12.45 -11.08
CA VAL A 389 -20.56 12.95 -10.73
C VAL A 389 -21.30 13.45 -11.97
N ALA A 390 -20.62 14.15 -12.89
CA ALA A 390 -21.23 14.60 -14.14
C ALA A 390 -21.69 13.44 -15.04
N LEU A 391 -20.90 12.36 -15.14
CA LEU A 391 -21.32 11.14 -15.85
C LEU A 391 -22.53 10.50 -15.16
N ARG A 392 -22.45 10.34 -13.83
CA ARG A 392 -23.49 9.71 -13.02
C ARG A 392 -24.83 10.45 -13.11
N ALA A 393 -24.83 11.79 -13.17
CA ALA A 393 -26.04 12.59 -13.28
C ALA A 393 -26.86 12.28 -14.55
N ASN A 394 -26.21 11.76 -15.59
CA ASN A 394 -26.81 11.39 -16.87
C ASN A 394 -26.93 9.87 -17.06
N SER A 395 -26.94 9.10 -15.97
CA SER A 395 -26.97 7.63 -15.97
C SER A 395 -28.26 7.08 -15.36
N GLU A 396 -28.43 5.75 -15.42
CA GLU A 396 -29.50 5.02 -14.73
C GLU A 396 -29.09 4.56 -13.32
N ALA A 397 -28.01 5.13 -12.76
CA ALA A 397 -27.51 4.77 -11.44
C ALA A 397 -28.57 4.99 -10.34
N GLU A 398 -28.60 4.09 -9.36
CA GLU A 398 -29.57 4.14 -8.27
C GLU A 398 -29.47 5.46 -7.48
N PRO A 399 -30.58 6.11 -7.11
CA PRO A 399 -30.52 7.36 -6.35
C PRO A 399 -29.91 7.13 -4.96
N LYS A 400 -29.02 8.05 -4.55
CA LYS A 400 -28.44 8.07 -3.20
C LYS A 400 -29.28 8.95 -2.28
N SER A 401 -29.31 8.62 -0.99
CA SER A 401 -30.12 9.29 0.02
C SER A 401 -29.28 10.13 0.99
N ALA A 402 -29.86 11.23 1.47
CA ALA A 402 -29.27 12.05 2.53
C ALA A 402 -29.24 11.32 3.89
N GLY A 403 -28.36 11.77 4.78
CA GLY A 403 -28.24 11.23 6.14
C GLY A 403 -27.59 9.84 6.20
N ILE A 404 -27.10 9.49 7.38
CA ILE A 404 -26.51 8.16 7.66
C ILE A 404 -27.58 7.15 8.05
N ARG A 405 -27.23 5.86 7.97
CA ARG A 405 -28.01 4.77 8.58
C ARG A 405 -27.21 4.10 9.68
N VAL A 406 -27.84 3.88 10.83
CA VAL A 406 -27.29 3.09 11.94
C VAL A 406 -28.28 1.98 12.24
N TYR A 407 -27.82 0.74 12.25
CA TYR A 407 -28.71 -0.41 12.41
C TYR A 407 -28.03 -1.50 13.23
N ARG A 408 -28.83 -2.36 13.86
CA ARG A 408 -28.34 -3.56 14.54
C ARG A 408 -28.17 -4.68 13.51
N ASP A 409 -27.16 -5.53 13.68
CA ASP A 409 -27.03 -6.75 12.88
C ASP A 409 -28.34 -7.57 12.97
N ALA A 410 -28.89 -7.96 11.81
CA ALA A 410 -30.18 -8.63 11.72
C ALA A 410 -30.01 -10.15 11.63
N PRO A 411 -30.90 -10.96 12.27
CA PRO A 411 -30.83 -12.42 12.18
C PRO A 411 -31.09 -12.91 10.74
N ARG A 412 -30.33 -13.95 10.37
CA ARG A 412 -30.22 -14.61 9.06
C ARG A 412 -31.55 -15.18 8.50
N SER A 413 -32.53 -14.35 8.21
CA SER A 413 -33.72 -14.74 7.44
C SER A 413 -33.57 -14.31 5.99
N GLY A 414 -33.75 -15.25 5.06
CA GLY A 414 -33.38 -15.15 3.65
C GLY A 414 -34.20 -14.14 2.85
N GLY A 415 -33.86 -12.86 3.00
CA GLY A 415 -34.30 -11.75 2.18
C GLY A 415 -33.54 -10.48 2.57
N LEU A 416 -33.13 -9.66 1.60
CA LEU A 416 -32.55 -8.33 1.83
C LEU A 416 -33.64 -7.39 2.36
N ALA A 417 -34.05 -7.54 3.61
CA ALA A 417 -34.86 -6.52 4.28
C ALA A 417 -33.98 -5.28 4.46
N VAL A 418 -34.51 -4.10 4.10
CA VAL A 418 -33.83 -2.83 4.32
C VAL A 418 -33.55 -2.68 5.82
N PRO A 419 -32.30 -2.42 6.24
CA PRO A 419 -31.97 -2.32 7.66
C PRO A 419 -32.78 -1.20 8.32
N ILE A 420 -33.39 -1.50 9.47
CA ILE A 420 -34.17 -0.53 10.24
C ILE A 420 -33.21 0.44 10.93
N ASP A 421 -33.38 1.73 10.64
CA ASP A 421 -32.55 2.78 11.24
C ASP A 421 -32.91 2.98 12.72
N MET A 422 -31.87 3.03 13.57
CA MET A 422 -31.98 3.13 15.02
C MET A 422 -31.92 4.58 15.46
N ASP A 423 -32.88 5.06 16.24
CA ASP A 423 -32.78 6.39 16.84
C ASP A 423 -31.58 6.53 17.80
N VAL A 424 -31.28 7.77 18.18
CA VAL A 424 -30.14 8.09 19.06
C VAL A 424 -30.24 7.35 20.40
N ALA A 425 -31.44 7.23 20.98
CA ALA A 425 -31.62 6.59 22.29
C ALA A 425 -31.33 5.09 22.22
N ALA A 426 -31.76 4.41 21.15
CA ALA A 426 -31.48 3.01 20.89
C ALA A 426 -29.99 2.77 20.66
N VAL A 427 -29.31 3.65 19.90
CA VAL A 427 -27.85 3.60 19.69
C VAL A 427 -27.11 3.74 21.01
N GLN A 428 -27.43 4.77 21.81
CA GLN A 428 -26.78 4.98 23.11
C GLN A 428 -27.07 3.84 24.10
N GLY A 429 -28.28 3.27 24.07
CA GLY A 429 -28.63 2.10 24.88
C GLY A 429 -27.81 0.86 24.52
N ALA A 430 -27.54 0.64 23.23
CA ALA A 430 -26.68 -0.46 22.77
C ALA A 430 -25.20 -0.22 23.16
N ILE A 431 -24.71 1.00 23.00
CA ILE A 431 -23.35 1.37 23.44
C ILE A 431 -23.18 1.16 24.95
N ALA A 432 -24.17 1.52 25.77
CA ALA A 432 -24.13 1.30 27.21
C ALA A 432 -24.05 -0.19 27.60
N ARG A 433 -24.50 -1.10 26.71
CA ARG A 433 -24.36 -2.57 26.87
C ARG A 433 -23.05 -3.12 26.28
N GLY A 434 -22.15 -2.27 25.79
CA GLY A 434 -20.87 -2.66 25.20
C GLY A 434 -20.95 -3.10 23.74
N ALA A 435 -21.88 -2.54 22.96
CA ALA A 435 -21.99 -2.85 21.54
C ALA A 435 -20.74 -2.40 20.74
N TRP A 436 -20.36 -3.22 19.76
CA TRP A 436 -19.30 -2.92 18.79
C TRP A 436 -19.87 -2.15 17.61
N ILE A 437 -19.21 -1.06 17.20
CA ILE A 437 -19.65 -0.20 16.11
C ILE A 437 -18.78 -0.45 14.89
N VAL A 438 -19.39 -0.95 13.82
CA VAL A 438 -18.74 -1.09 12.51
C VAL A 438 -18.86 0.22 11.76
N LEU A 439 -17.73 0.92 11.63
CA LEU A 439 -17.63 2.15 10.85
C LEU A 439 -17.77 1.84 9.35
N PRO A 440 -18.37 2.76 8.58
CA PRO A 440 -18.53 2.56 7.15
C PRO A 440 -17.19 2.53 6.41
N SER A 441 -17.14 1.75 5.34
CA SER A 441 -16.05 1.73 4.35
C SER A 441 -16.42 2.58 3.13
N THR A 442 -15.51 2.73 2.17
CA THR A 442 -15.68 3.63 1.02
C THR A 442 -16.98 3.40 0.22
N PRO A 443 -17.35 2.17 -0.20
CA PRO A 443 -18.55 1.96 -1.01
C PRO A 443 -19.85 1.90 -0.19
N THR A 444 -19.80 1.90 1.14
CA THR A 444 -20.97 1.68 2.00
C THR A 444 -21.73 2.99 2.27
N THR A 445 -22.23 3.61 1.20
CA THR A 445 -23.07 4.83 1.26
C THR A 445 -24.56 4.50 1.27
N HIS A 446 -25.41 5.47 1.60
CA HIS A 446 -26.86 5.30 1.74
C HIS A 446 -27.57 5.20 0.37
N TYR A 447 -27.49 4.00 -0.22
CA TYR A 447 -28.22 3.57 -1.42
C TYR A 447 -28.30 2.02 -1.42
N PRO A 448 -29.11 1.37 -2.28
CA PRO A 448 -29.38 -0.07 -2.17
C PRO A 448 -28.14 -0.97 -2.13
N GLU A 449 -27.21 -0.86 -3.09
CA GLU A 449 -25.98 -1.67 -3.06
C GLU A 449 -25.07 -1.27 -1.89
N GLY A 450 -24.98 0.02 -1.54
CA GLY A 450 -24.17 0.48 -0.41
C GLY A 450 -24.65 -0.07 0.94
N LEU A 451 -25.96 -0.21 1.13
CA LEU A 451 -26.56 -0.84 2.31
C LEU A 451 -26.32 -2.36 2.33
N LYS A 452 -26.40 -3.02 1.17
CA LYS A 452 -26.04 -4.45 1.03
C LYS A 452 -24.56 -4.70 1.38
N LEU A 453 -23.66 -3.83 0.94
CA LEU A 453 -22.23 -3.91 1.30
C LEU A 453 -22.00 -3.60 2.78
N SER A 454 -22.70 -2.62 3.34
CA SER A 454 -22.61 -2.25 4.75
C SER A 454 -23.06 -3.42 5.65
N THR A 455 -24.20 -4.05 5.31
CA THR A 455 -24.73 -5.19 6.06
C THR A 455 -23.82 -6.41 5.93
N GLY A 456 -23.28 -6.68 4.73
CA GLY A 456 -22.27 -7.72 4.52
C GLY A 456 -20.99 -7.52 5.32
N LEU A 457 -20.49 -6.27 5.41
CA LEU A 457 -19.34 -5.90 6.24
C LEU A 457 -19.64 -6.13 7.73
N THR A 458 -20.79 -5.64 8.20
CA THR A 458 -21.25 -5.77 9.59
C THR A 458 -21.36 -7.24 10.01
N ALA A 459 -22.02 -8.06 9.19
CA ALA A 459 -22.16 -9.50 9.44
C ALA A 459 -20.81 -10.23 9.41
N THR A 460 -19.85 -9.76 8.62
CA THR A 460 -18.50 -10.35 8.56
C THR A 460 -17.71 -10.09 9.84
N PHE A 461 -17.82 -8.88 10.39
CA PHE A 461 -17.27 -8.57 11.70
C PHE A 461 -17.98 -9.29 12.84
N ALA A 462 -19.32 -9.37 12.82
CA ALA A 462 -20.09 -10.08 13.84
C ALA A 462 -19.63 -11.55 13.95
N ARG A 463 -19.50 -12.26 12.83
CA ARG A 463 -18.96 -13.64 12.79
C ARG A 463 -17.55 -13.77 13.36
N PHE A 464 -16.72 -12.73 13.21
CA PHE A 464 -15.38 -12.75 13.78
C PHE A 464 -15.41 -12.58 15.30
N LEU A 465 -16.26 -11.67 15.82
CA LEU A 465 -16.45 -11.47 17.25
C LEU A 465 -17.09 -12.69 17.94
N GLU A 466 -17.93 -13.46 17.24
CA GLU A 466 -18.51 -14.72 17.73
C GLU A 466 -17.44 -15.76 18.12
N ARG A 467 -16.22 -15.68 17.57
CA ARG A 467 -15.12 -16.57 17.92
C ARG A 467 -14.65 -16.40 19.36
N THR A 468 -14.89 -15.24 19.96
CA THR A 468 -14.50 -14.92 21.34
C THR A 468 -15.71 -14.75 22.25
N GLN A 469 -16.83 -14.23 21.72
CA GLN A 469 -18.08 -14.05 22.46
C GLN A 469 -19.29 -14.27 21.55
N ALA A 470 -20.04 -15.34 21.77
CA ALA A 470 -21.16 -15.79 20.93
C ALA A 470 -22.38 -14.83 20.85
N ALA A 471 -22.40 -13.73 21.61
CA ALA A 471 -23.53 -12.80 21.69
C ALA A 471 -23.10 -11.32 21.74
N ALA A 472 -22.00 -10.96 21.08
CA ALA A 472 -21.60 -9.56 20.99
C ALA A 472 -22.65 -8.76 20.19
N GLU A 473 -23.20 -7.69 20.79
CA GLU A 473 -24.10 -6.77 20.07
C GLU A 473 -23.28 -5.94 19.08
N VAL A 474 -23.63 -5.98 17.79
CA VAL A 474 -22.92 -5.26 16.72
C VAL A 474 -23.86 -4.30 16.01
N LEU A 475 -23.41 -3.06 15.84
CA LEU A 475 -24.10 -2.02 15.10
C LEU A 475 -23.35 -1.71 13.81
N GLY A 476 -24.05 -1.73 12.69
CA GLY A 476 -23.54 -1.30 11.39
C GLY A 476 -23.88 0.16 11.12
N ILE A 477 -22.98 0.86 10.42
CA ILE A 477 -23.19 2.23 9.94
C ILE A 477 -22.97 2.28 8.42
N ALA A 478 -23.86 2.97 7.71
CA ALA A 478 -23.64 3.39 6.33
C ALA A 478 -23.41 4.91 6.27
N HIS A 479 -22.46 5.32 5.43
CA HIS A 479 -22.21 6.73 5.12
C HIS A 479 -23.46 7.39 4.54
N ALA A 480 -23.54 8.72 4.64
CA ALA A 480 -24.50 9.47 3.87
C ALA A 480 -24.28 9.22 2.36
N GLY A 481 -25.36 9.20 1.58
CA GLY A 481 -25.29 9.10 0.13
C GLY A 481 -25.18 10.45 -0.56
N LEU A 482 -25.57 11.52 0.12
CA LEU A 482 -25.48 12.91 -0.32
C LEU A 482 -24.72 13.74 0.73
N ASP A 483 -23.97 14.72 0.25
CA ASP A 483 -23.32 15.75 1.07
C ASP A 483 -24.34 16.82 1.50
N ALA A 484 -23.91 17.77 2.34
CA ALA A 484 -24.76 18.83 2.88
C ALA A 484 -25.38 19.74 1.81
N ASP A 485 -24.69 19.93 0.68
CA ASP A 485 -25.14 20.71 -0.47
C ASP A 485 -25.94 19.89 -1.49
N GLY A 486 -26.17 18.60 -1.23
CA GLY A 486 -26.85 17.67 -2.12
C GLY A 486 -25.93 16.97 -3.13
N THR A 487 -24.63 17.23 -3.12
CA THR A 487 -23.65 16.53 -3.98
C THR A 487 -23.65 15.03 -3.68
N VAL A 488 -23.62 14.20 -4.71
CA VAL A 488 -23.61 12.73 -4.54
C VAL A 488 -22.26 12.27 -4.03
N LEU A 489 -22.25 11.53 -2.92
CA LEU A 489 -21.04 10.95 -2.35
C LEU A 489 -20.73 9.61 -3.02
N ILE A 490 -19.61 9.54 -3.73
CA ILE A 490 -19.10 8.34 -4.45
C ILE A 490 -17.66 8.01 -4.00
N GLU A 491 -17.07 6.92 -4.47
CA GLU A 491 -15.74 6.45 -4.08
C GLU A 491 -14.68 7.57 -4.13
N SER A 492 -14.64 8.36 -5.20
CA SER A 492 -13.69 9.46 -5.35
C SER A 492 -13.82 10.54 -4.26
N SER A 493 -15.02 10.81 -3.75
CA SER A 493 -15.23 11.72 -2.62
C SER A 493 -14.60 11.21 -1.32
N MET A 494 -14.72 9.90 -1.07
CA MET A 494 -14.11 9.26 0.10
C MET A 494 -12.59 9.21 -0.01
N LEU A 495 -12.07 8.98 -1.22
CA LEU A 495 -10.63 8.94 -1.49
C LEU A 495 -10.00 10.33 -1.39
N HIS A 496 -10.66 11.37 -1.90
CA HIS A 496 -10.24 12.76 -1.66
C HIS A 496 -10.08 13.01 -0.16
N ASN A 497 -11.13 12.76 0.63
CA ASN A 497 -11.11 12.95 2.08
C ASN A 497 -9.98 12.15 2.77
N ARG A 498 -9.74 10.92 2.32
CA ARG A 498 -8.69 10.02 2.82
C ARG A 498 -7.30 10.60 2.57
N PHE A 499 -7.02 11.08 1.37
CA PHE A 499 -5.72 11.66 1.05
C PHE A 499 -5.53 13.04 1.70
N THR A 500 -6.58 13.84 1.82
CA THR A 500 -6.53 15.13 2.54
C THR A 500 -6.16 14.93 4.02
N LEU A 501 -6.62 13.86 4.66
CA LEU A 501 -6.23 13.49 6.02
C LEU A 501 -4.76 13.06 6.19
N ASN A 502 -4.05 12.75 5.12
CA ASN A 502 -2.62 12.47 5.15
C ASN A 502 -1.78 13.75 4.93
N THR A 503 -2.41 14.93 4.89
CA THR A 503 -1.73 16.22 4.72
C THR A 503 -1.57 16.97 6.05
N THR A 504 -1.00 18.17 6.00
CA THR A 504 -0.91 19.07 7.16
C THR A 504 -2.29 19.54 7.66
N ALA A 505 -3.34 19.48 6.82
CA ALA A 505 -4.70 19.86 7.20
C ALA A 505 -5.43 18.79 8.06
N HIS A 506 -4.82 17.62 8.29
CA HIS A 506 -5.44 16.45 8.90
C HIS A 506 -6.28 16.71 10.16
N ALA A 507 -5.83 17.63 11.04
CA ALA A 507 -6.48 17.88 12.33
C ALA A 507 -7.83 18.60 12.22
N GLN A 508 -8.12 19.20 11.06
CA GLN A 508 -9.27 20.06 10.82
C GLN A 508 -10.30 19.44 9.86
N VAL A 509 -9.95 18.35 9.17
CA VAL A 509 -10.84 17.70 8.20
C VAL A 509 -11.98 17.00 8.94
N VAL A 510 -13.23 17.39 8.65
CA VAL A 510 -14.44 16.70 9.09
C VAL A 510 -15.47 16.76 7.96
N SER A 511 -15.68 15.65 7.25
CA SER A 511 -16.73 15.57 6.22
C SER A 511 -18.13 15.60 6.85
N HIS A 512 -19.14 15.97 6.05
CA HIS A 512 -20.54 15.94 6.48
C HIS A 512 -20.96 14.58 7.01
N SER A 513 -20.62 13.49 6.29
CA SER A 513 -20.96 12.14 6.75
C SER A 513 -20.27 11.80 8.07
N SER A 514 -19.00 12.14 8.27
CA SER A 514 -18.32 11.90 9.55
C SER A 514 -18.92 12.74 10.69
N ARG A 515 -19.36 13.97 10.40
CA ARG A 515 -20.04 14.82 11.37
C ARG A 515 -21.36 14.21 11.83
N LEU A 516 -22.18 13.70 10.91
CA LEU A 516 -23.42 12.99 11.24
C LEU A 516 -23.17 11.77 12.13
N ILE A 517 -22.11 11.00 11.85
CA ILE A 517 -21.74 9.83 12.67
C ILE A 517 -21.30 10.28 14.06
N TYR A 518 -20.39 11.25 14.13
CA TYR A 518 -19.90 11.80 15.38
C TYR A 518 -21.04 12.30 16.27
N GLU A 519 -21.97 13.10 15.72
CA GLU A 519 -23.05 13.68 16.51
C GLU A 519 -24.06 12.64 16.99
N ARG A 520 -24.29 11.55 16.23
CA ARG A 520 -25.21 10.46 16.61
C ARG A 520 -24.59 9.46 17.60
N VAL A 521 -23.28 9.22 17.50
CA VAL A 521 -22.59 8.15 18.24
C VAL A 521 -21.78 8.67 19.42
N VAL A 522 -20.97 9.72 19.21
CA VAL A 522 -19.94 10.15 20.16
C VAL A 522 -20.36 11.38 20.95
N LEU A 523 -20.89 12.44 20.31
CA LEU A 523 -21.30 13.67 21.00
C LEU A 523 -22.25 13.45 22.20
N PRO A 524 -23.24 12.53 22.17
CA PRO A 524 -24.12 12.30 23.32
C PRO A 524 -23.35 11.79 24.55
N ARG A 525 -22.16 11.24 24.36
CA ARG A 525 -21.27 10.78 25.44
C ARG A 525 -20.35 11.88 25.96
N LEU A 526 -20.41 13.10 25.41
CA LEU A 526 -19.57 14.23 25.80
C LEU A 526 -20.36 15.33 26.53
N VAL A 527 -21.68 15.16 26.68
CA VAL A 527 -22.58 16.17 27.27
C VAL A 527 -23.34 15.58 28.46
N ALA A 528 -23.70 16.44 29.41
CA ALA A 528 -24.39 16.03 30.65
C ALA A 528 -25.80 15.46 30.41
N LEU A 529 -26.54 16.03 29.45
CA LEU A 529 -27.94 15.69 29.19
C LEU A 529 -28.14 15.30 27.71
N PRO A 530 -27.70 14.11 27.27
CA PRO A 530 -27.75 13.72 25.86
C PRO A 530 -29.16 13.72 25.25
N ARG A 531 -30.18 13.39 26.05
CA ARG A 531 -31.58 13.38 25.61
C ARG A 531 -32.16 14.79 25.39
N ALA A 532 -31.50 15.82 25.94
CA ALA A 532 -31.91 17.20 25.82
C ALA A 532 -31.38 17.89 24.55
N LEU A 533 -30.45 17.28 23.81
CA LEU A 533 -29.89 17.85 22.58
C LEU A 533 -30.98 18.21 21.56
N ALA A 534 -30.84 19.39 20.96
CA ALA A 534 -31.68 19.86 19.85
C ALA A 534 -31.12 19.34 18.52
N TRP A 535 -32.00 18.80 17.67
CA TRP A 535 -31.64 18.19 16.40
C TRP A 535 -32.35 18.89 15.25
N ARG A 536 -31.60 19.21 14.19
CA ARG A 536 -32.12 19.71 12.93
C ARG A 536 -32.73 18.57 12.12
N ALA A 537 -33.61 18.92 11.16
CA ALA A 537 -34.16 17.97 10.20
C ALA A 537 -33.07 17.26 9.36
N THR A 538 -31.89 17.87 9.21
CA THR A 538 -30.72 17.28 8.54
C THR A 538 -30.07 16.15 9.34
N GLY A 539 -30.49 15.92 10.60
CA GLY A 539 -29.89 14.93 11.50
C GLY A 539 -28.66 15.44 12.24
N LEU A 540 -28.30 16.72 12.10
CA LEU A 540 -27.23 17.37 12.87
C LEU A 540 -27.78 18.05 14.13
N VAL A 541 -26.95 18.15 15.16
CA VAL A 541 -27.24 18.89 16.40
C VAL A 541 -27.21 20.40 16.13
N GLU A 542 -28.19 21.11 16.69
CA GLU A 542 -28.23 22.57 16.64
C GLU A 542 -27.09 23.18 17.45
N ARG A 543 -26.54 24.31 16.97
CA ARG A 543 -25.36 24.95 17.55
C ARG A 543 -25.52 26.45 17.64
N ASP A 544 -24.93 27.04 18.67
CA ASP A 544 -24.85 28.49 18.83
C ASP A 544 -23.82 29.13 17.88
N ALA A 545 -23.69 30.46 17.93
CA ALA A 545 -22.74 31.21 17.11
C ALA A 545 -21.26 30.86 17.39
N ALA A 546 -20.95 30.30 18.57
CA ALA A 546 -19.62 29.81 18.92
C ALA A 546 -19.40 28.33 18.54
N GLY A 547 -20.42 27.70 17.93
CA GLY A 547 -20.39 26.31 17.52
C GLY A 547 -20.64 25.32 18.66
N ARG A 548 -21.09 25.76 19.85
CA ARG A 548 -21.43 24.87 20.97
C ARG A 548 -22.77 24.17 20.71
N PRO A 549 -22.89 22.87 20.99
CA PRO A 549 -24.15 22.14 20.86
C PRO A 549 -25.23 22.73 21.77
N LEU A 550 -26.46 22.79 21.29
CA LEU A 550 -27.62 23.33 22.00
C LEU A 550 -28.56 22.22 22.48
N ASN A 551 -29.20 22.49 23.60
CA ASN A 551 -30.36 21.73 24.08
C ASN A 551 -31.65 22.28 23.45
N ARG A 552 -32.75 21.52 23.59
CA ARG A 552 -34.09 21.89 23.09
C ARG A 552 -34.67 23.16 23.71
N ASP A 553 -34.12 23.61 24.84
CA ASP A 553 -34.44 24.88 25.50
C ASP A 553 -33.62 26.06 24.95
N GLY A 554 -32.77 25.83 23.95
CA GLY A 554 -31.90 26.84 23.33
C GLY A 554 -30.63 27.14 24.13
N GLN A 555 -30.40 26.51 25.28
CA GLN A 555 -29.20 26.72 26.09
C GLN A 555 -28.04 25.84 25.60
N PRO A 556 -26.77 26.28 25.72
CA PRO A 556 -25.61 25.44 25.44
C PRO A 556 -25.61 24.18 26.30
N ALA A 557 -25.32 23.03 25.69
CA ALA A 557 -25.22 21.77 26.41
C ALA A 557 -24.06 21.80 27.41
N GLY A 558 -24.32 21.31 28.62
CA GLY A 558 -23.29 21.19 29.67
C GLY A 558 -22.33 20.04 29.40
N ARG A 559 -21.08 20.17 29.88
CA ARG A 559 -20.08 19.10 29.88
C ARG A 559 -20.34 18.06 30.98
N LEU A 560 -19.74 16.89 30.86
CA LEU A 560 -19.72 15.87 31.93
C LEU A 560 -18.89 16.34 33.14
N SER A 561 -19.25 15.84 34.32
CA SER A 561 -18.35 15.87 35.48
C SER A 561 -17.18 14.91 35.28
N PHE A 562 -16.12 15.05 36.07
CA PHE A 562 -15.00 14.12 36.03
C PHE A 562 -15.43 12.67 36.31
N GLN A 563 -16.30 12.46 37.32
CA GLN A 563 -16.91 11.16 37.57
C GLN A 563 -17.68 10.64 36.34
N GLY A 564 -18.42 11.53 35.66
CA GLY A 564 -19.12 11.17 34.44
C GLY A 564 -18.20 10.72 33.29
N ILE A 565 -16.95 11.20 33.24
CA ILE A 565 -15.92 10.72 32.30
C ILE A 565 -15.43 9.32 32.70
N GLU A 566 -15.23 9.09 34.00
CA GLU A 566 -14.80 7.79 34.52
C GLU A 566 -15.85 6.70 34.30
N ASP A 567 -17.12 7.07 34.39
CA ASP A 567 -18.28 6.18 34.23
C ASP A 567 -18.58 5.83 32.76
N LEU A 568 -17.89 6.45 31.80
CA LEU A 568 -18.08 6.15 30.38
C LEU A 568 -17.71 4.69 30.08
N VAL A 569 -18.67 3.91 29.60
CA VAL A 569 -18.42 2.54 29.09
C VAL A 569 -17.51 2.61 27.86
N ARG A 570 -16.42 1.85 27.84
CA ARG A 570 -15.51 1.80 26.69
C ARG A 570 -16.26 1.55 25.37
N LEU A 571 -16.03 2.41 24.38
CA LEU A 571 -16.61 2.34 23.05
C LEU A 571 -15.68 1.59 22.09
N HIS A 572 -16.18 0.56 21.41
CA HIS A 572 -15.39 -0.25 20.50
C HIS A 572 -15.77 0.02 19.05
N PHE A 573 -14.79 0.42 18.24
CA PHE A 573 -14.94 0.62 16.81
C PHE A 573 -14.24 -0.48 16.02
N LEU A 574 -14.90 -0.95 14.96
CA LEU A 574 -14.33 -1.79 13.91
C LEU A 574 -14.28 -0.96 12.63
N ALA A 575 -13.12 -0.93 11.99
CA ALA A 575 -12.90 -0.18 10.77
C ALA A 575 -12.34 -1.08 9.68
N HIS A 576 -12.76 -0.80 8.44
CA HIS A 576 -12.17 -1.36 7.24
C HIS A 576 -11.98 -0.28 6.18
N SER A 577 -10.88 -0.33 5.42
CA SER A 577 -10.61 0.60 4.32
C SER A 577 -10.58 2.06 4.80
N SER A 578 -11.53 2.90 4.38
CA SER A 578 -11.67 4.30 4.84
C SER A 578 -12.24 4.45 6.26
N GLY A 579 -12.61 3.38 6.97
CA GLY A 579 -13.08 3.48 8.35
C GLY A 579 -12.06 4.15 9.29
N ILE A 580 -10.75 3.97 9.03
CA ILE A 580 -9.68 4.67 9.77
C ILE A 580 -9.64 6.18 9.49
N ALA A 581 -10.05 6.61 8.30
CA ALA A 581 -10.24 8.03 7.99
C ALA A 581 -11.45 8.58 8.74
N THR A 582 -12.55 7.82 8.79
CA THR A 582 -13.77 8.21 9.50
C THR A 582 -13.55 8.38 11.00
N ILE A 583 -12.88 7.45 11.68
CA ILE A 583 -12.60 7.59 13.13
C ILE A 583 -11.74 8.81 13.43
N GLN A 584 -10.75 9.12 12.58
CA GLN A 584 -9.92 10.31 12.78
C GLN A 584 -10.72 11.61 12.59
N GLN A 585 -11.67 11.65 11.66
CA GLN A 585 -12.58 12.79 11.53
C GLN A 585 -13.56 12.91 12.69
N ILE A 586 -14.02 11.78 13.24
CA ILE A 586 -14.82 11.74 14.47
C ILE A 586 -13.99 12.30 15.64
N ASP A 587 -12.72 11.91 15.76
CA ASP A 587 -11.80 12.45 16.77
C ASP A 587 -11.57 13.95 16.56
N ASN A 588 -11.41 14.43 15.32
CA ASN A 588 -11.28 15.87 15.01
C ASN A 588 -12.52 16.65 15.48
N ALA A 589 -13.72 16.14 15.16
CA ALA A 589 -14.98 16.73 15.59
C ALA A 589 -15.14 16.72 17.12
N ALA A 590 -14.75 15.62 17.78
CA ALA A 590 -14.75 15.48 19.22
C ALA A 590 -13.80 16.48 19.88
N ARG A 591 -12.54 16.59 19.41
CA ARG A 591 -11.57 17.57 19.94
C ARG A 591 -12.12 19.00 19.88
N ALA A 592 -12.73 19.38 18.76
CA ALA A 592 -13.30 20.71 18.60
C ALA A 592 -14.42 20.98 19.62
N ASP A 593 -15.30 20.02 19.88
CA ASP A 593 -16.37 20.19 20.88
C ASP A 593 -15.85 20.10 22.31
N LEU A 594 -14.88 19.23 22.60
CA LEU A 594 -14.24 19.13 23.91
C LEU A 594 -13.58 20.45 24.31
N GLN A 595 -12.90 21.11 23.36
CA GLN A 595 -12.33 22.44 23.57
C GLN A 595 -13.42 23.48 23.85
N ARG A 596 -14.48 23.52 23.03
CA ARG A 596 -15.60 24.47 23.21
C ARG A 596 -16.38 24.27 24.50
N LEU A 597 -16.47 23.03 24.99
CA LEU A 597 -17.12 22.66 26.25
C LEU A 597 -16.21 22.85 27.47
N GLY A 598 -14.95 23.23 27.29
CA GLY A 598 -14.02 23.56 28.37
C GLY A 598 -13.38 22.35 29.05
N TYR A 599 -13.22 21.23 28.36
CA TYR A 599 -12.46 20.09 28.89
C TYR A 599 -10.94 20.35 28.84
N SER A 600 -10.26 20.06 29.94
CA SER A 600 -8.80 20.08 30.02
C SER A 600 -8.16 19.00 29.13
N VAL A 601 -6.88 19.17 28.80
CA VAL A 601 -6.12 18.19 27.99
C VAL A 601 -6.12 16.79 28.63
N GLN A 602 -6.05 16.71 29.97
CA GLN A 602 -6.08 15.44 30.70
C GLN A 602 -7.44 14.75 30.60
N GLU A 603 -8.54 15.52 30.73
CA GLU A 603 -9.89 14.98 30.55
C GLU A 603 -10.13 14.53 29.10
N GLN A 604 -9.61 15.27 28.11
CA GLN A 604 -9.68 14.86 26.71
C GLN A 604 -8.93 13.54 26.47
N GLU A 605 -7.73 13.40 27.04
CA GLU A 605 -6.97 12.14 26.99
C GLU A 605 -7.77 10.98 27.61
N GLU A 606 -8.39 11.20 28.77
CA GLU A 606 -9.21 10.16 29.42
C GLU A 606 -10.41 9.77 28.56
N ILE A 607 -11.14 10.75 28.00
CA ILE A 607 -12.30 10.52 27.12
C ILE A 607 -11.91 9.70 25.88
N PHE A 608 -10.79 10.02 25.22
CA PHE A 608 -10.33 9.24 24.07
C PHE A 608 -9.92 7.81 24.46
N ASN A 609 -9.37 7.62 25.67
CA ASN A 609 -9.05 6.29 26.19
C ASN A 609 -10.27 5.48 26.65
N ARG A 610 -11.47 6.10 26.69
CA ARG A 610 -12.77 5.41 26.76
C ARG A 610 -13.27 4.95 25.39
N SER A 611 -12.39 4.92 24.39
CA SER A 611 -12.66 4.35 23.06
C SER A 611 -11.47 3.52 22.58
N VAL A 612 -11.72 2.57 21.68
CA VAL A 612 -10.67 1.83 20.96
C VAL A 612 -11.14 1.55 19.53
N ALA A 613 -10.23 1.66 18.56
CA ALA A 613 -10.52 1.32 17.17
C ALA A 613 -9.65 0.16 16.70
N LEU A 614 -10.27 -0.87 16.13
CA LEU A 614 -9.60 -1.99 15.46
C LEU A 614 -9.80 -1.81 13.95
N SER A 615 -8.72 -1.42 13.27
CA SER A 615 -8.73 -1.14 11.84
C SER A 615 -8.03 -2.25 11.06
N PHE A 616 -8.75 -2.86 10.13
CA PHE A 616 -8.22 -3.81 9.16
C PHE A 616 -8.17 -3.13 7.79
N ALA A 617 -7.09 -3.29 7.03
CA ALA A 617 -6.91 -2.56 5.76
C ALA A 617 -6.96 -1.04 5.94
N SER A 618 -6.13 -0.48 6.82
CA SER A 618 -6.09 0.96 7.06
C SER A 618 -5.60 1.69 5.81
N ALA A 619 -6.54 2.29 5.08
CA ALA A 619 -6.25 2.92 3.80
C ALA A 619 -5.94 4.42 3.91
N CYS A 620 -5.73 4.93 5.12
CA CYS A 620 -5.36 6.29 5.50
C CYS A 620 -4.27 6.19 6.58
N ASP A 621 -3.36 7.15 6.64
CA ASP A 621 -2.35 7.17 7.70
C ASP A 621 -3.02 7.35 9.07
N VAL A 622 -2.54 6.62 10.08
CA VAL A 622 -2.93 6.84 11.48
C VAL A 622 -2.10 7.98 12.02
N ASN A 623 -2.69 9.16 12.10
CA ASN A 623 -2.00 10.34 12.58
C ASN A 623 -1.81 10.28 14.11
N LEU A 624 -0.56 10.41 14.54
CA LEU A 624 -0.12 10.35 15.94
C LEU A 624 0.20 11.72 16.55
N SER A 625 0.20 12.80 15.75
CA SER A 625 0.52 14.15 16.23
C SER A 625 -0.66 14.85 16.91
N VAL A 626 -1.82 14.21 16.99
CA VAL A 626 -3.02 14.74 17.65
C VAL A 626 -3.60 13.75 18.65
N LEU A 627 -4.26 14.26 19.70
CA LEU A 627 -5.07 13.45 20.61
C LEU A 627 -6.16 12.71 19.84
N GLY A 628 -6.44 11.47 20.20
CA GLY A 628 -7.48 10.70 19.54
C GLY A 628 -7.57 9.28 20.08
N THR A 629 -8.50 8.52 19.50
CA THR A 629 -8.82 7.16 19.91
C THR A 629 -7.61 6.23 19.71
N PRO A 630 -7.17 5.48 20.75
CA PRO A 630 -6.17 4.42 20.61
C PRO A 630 -6.54 3.44 19.51
N THR A 631 -5.60 3.14 18.62
CA THR A 631 -5.87 2.38 17.39
C THR A 631 -5.03 1.11 17.32
N VAL A 632 -5.68 -0.01 17.02
CA VAL A 632 -5.06 -1.25 16.56
C VAL A 632 -5.14 -1.26 15.04
N ASP A 633 -4.01 -1.44 14.37
CA ASP A 633 -3.89 -1.34 12.92
C ASP A 633 -3.32 -2.63 12.31
N VAL A 634 -4.08 -3.24 11.41
CA VAL A 634 -3.71 -4.45 10.68
C VAL A 634 -3.87 -4.21 9.20
N THR A 635 -2.77 -3.98 8.51
CA THR A 635 -2.76 -3.71 7.08
C THR A 635 -1.74 -4.61 6.39
N ALA A 636 -2.21 -5.33 5.37
CA ALA A 636 -1.43 -6.30 4.64
C ALA A 636 -0.55 -5.63 3.58
N LEU A 637 0.64 -6.19 3.36
CA LEU A 637 1.56 -5.72 2.32
C LEU A 637 0.93 -5.85 0.92
N ASN A 638 0.27 -6.98 0.64
CA ASN A 638 -0.38 -7.18 -0.65
C ASN A 638 -1.71 -6.42 -0.79
N ASP A 639 -2.11 -5.57 0.18
CA ASP A 639 -3.25 -4.66 0.04
C ASP A 639 -2.86 -3.36 -0.68
N VAL A 640 -2.69 -3.46 -2.00
CA VAL A 640 -2.26 -2.35 -2.86
C VAL A 640 -3.11 -1.08 -2.70
N ARG A 641 -4.42 -1.21 -2.44
CA ARG A 641 -5.33 -0.06 -2.23
C ARG A 641 -5.06 0.67 -0.92
N SER A 642 -4.74 -0.06 0.14
CA SER A 642 -4.37 0.52 1.44
C SER A 642 -2.94 1.04 1.43
N VAL A 643 -2.01 0.30 0.83
CA VAL A 643 -0.61 0.73 0.67
C VAL A 643 -0.53 2.02 -0.14
N ALA A 644 -1.24 2.13 -1.28
CA ALA A 644 -1.32 3.38 -2.06
C ALA A 644 -1.97 4.54 -1.27
N GLY A 645 -2.85 4.25 -0.32
CA GLY A 645 -3.57 5.23 0.50
C GLY A 645 -2.80 5.74 1.71
N THR A 646 -1.59 5.24 1.95
CA THR A 646 -0.80 5.50 3.16
C THR A 646 0.65 5.82 2.81
N THR A 647 1.37 6.43 3.75
CA THR A 647 2.77 6.84 3.58
C THR A 647 3.70 6.14 4.57
N THR A 648 3.16 5.39 5.52
CA THR A 648 3.95 4.68 6.50
C THR A 648 4.81 3.56 5.86
N PRO A 649 6.10 3.43 6.25
CA PRO A 649 6.94 2.34 5.80
C PRO A 649 6.61 1.00 6.47
N ASP A 650 5.91 1.01 7.61
CA ASP A 650 5.60 -0.20 8.41
C ASP A 650 4.75 -1.25 7.64
N TYR A 651 4.05 -0.84 6.58
CA TYR A 651 3.28 -1.75 5.74
C TYR A 651 4.15 -2.45 4.70
N LEU A 652 5.30 -1.88 4.36
CA LEU A 652 6.25 -2.48 3.44
C LEU A 652 7.09 -3.52 4.18
N CYS A 653 7.39 -4.62 3.50
CA CYS A 653 8.42 -5.54 3.98
C CYS A 653 9.78 -4.84 3.85
N GLY A 654 10.33 -4.36 4.97
CA GLY A 654 11.63 -3.67 5.00
C GLY A 654 12.36 -3.85 6.33
N SER A 655 13.57 -4.41 6.21
CA SER A 655 14.72 -4.47 7.14
C SER A 655 14.72 -5.29 8.44
N ASN A 656 13.62 -5.60 9.13
CA ASN A 656 13.77 -6.37 10.39
C ASN A 656 14.00 -7.89 10.21
N ASN A 657 13.55 -8.47 9.10
CA ASN A 657 13.66 -9.92 8.83
C ASN A 657 14.36 -10.26 7.49
N GLY A 658 14.92 -9.28 6.78
CA GLY A 658 15.64 -9.51 5.52
C GLY A 658 14.79 -9.95 4.32
N LEU A 659 13.46 -10.07 4.44
CA LEU A 659 12.56 -10.41 3.33
C LEU A 659 12.13 -9.13 2.61
N TRP A 660 12.46 -9.04 1.33
CA TRP A 660 12.11 -7.91 0.44
C TRP A 660 11.08 -8.28 -0.63
N SER A 661 10.71 -9.57 -0.70
CA SER A 661 9.74 -10.07 -1.66
C SER A 661 8.53 -10.63 -0.93
N LEU A 662 7.36 -10.39 -1.51
CA LEU A 662 6.10 -11.01 -1.10
C LEU A 662 6.09 -12.52 -1.35
N ALA A 663 6.77 -13.01 -2.40
CA ALA A 663 6.67 -14.39 -2.86
C ALA A 663 6.85 -15.46 -1.77
N PRO A 664 7.84 -15.37 -0.85
CA PRO A 664 8.02 -16.36 0.22
C PRO A 664 6.93 -16.29 1.31
N LEU A 665 6.19 -15.17 1.36
CA LEU A 665 5.12 -14.93 2.31
C LEU A 665 3.73 -15.23 1.71
N LEU A 666 3.63 -15.34 0.39
CA LEU A 666 2.37 -15.63 -0.29
C LEU A 666 1.99 -17.09 0.02
N PRO A 667 0.88 -17.33 0.71
CA PRO A 667 0.42 -18.69 0.94
C PRO A 667 -0.01 -19.32 -0.37
N HIS A 668 0.06 -20.64 -0.43
CA HIS A 668 -0.61 -21.38 -1.50
C HIS A 668 -2.10 -21.01 -1.54
N ARG A 669 -2.63 -20.82 -2.75
CA ARG A 669 -4.02 -20.37 -2.97
C ARG A 669 -5.04 -21.28 -2.28
N ASP A 670 -4.73 -22.55 -2.10
CA ASP A 670 -5.61 -23.57 -1.51
C ASP A 670 -5.41 -23.76 0.01
N ASP A 671 -4.48 -23.04 0.64
CA ASP A 671 -4.25 -23.14 2.08
C ASP A 671 -5.28 -22.34 2.88
N GLU A 672 -6.44 -22.96 3.16
CA GLU A 672 -7.48 -22.36 4.01
C GLU A 672 -7.08 -22.24 5.48
N ALA A 673 -6.07 -23.01 5.91
CA ALA A 673 -5.55 -22.97 7.26
C ALA A 673 -4.55 -21.81 7.46
N PHE A 674 -4.13 -21.15 6.38
CA PHE A 674 -3.18 -20.03 6.46
C PHE A 674 -3.62 -18.95 7.44
N ARG A 675 -2.68 -18.54 8.28
CA ARG A 675 -2.77 -17.38 9.17
C ARG A 675 -1.50 -16.56 9.00
N TYR A 676 -1.58 -15.24 9.08
CA TYR A 676 -0.41 -14.36 9.06
C TYR A 676 0.32 -14.35 10.43
N GLY A 677 0.63 -15.53 10.96
CA GLY A 677 1.24 -15.73 12.28
C GLY A 677 2.71 -15.29 12.38
N SER A 678 3.39 -15.09 11.25
CA SER A 678 4.73 -14.48 11.19
C SER A 678 4.72 -12.96 11.38
N ALA A 679 3.54 -12.33 11.38
CA ALA A 679 3.40 -10.91 11.62
C ALA A 679 3.77 -10.56 13.08
N HIS A 680 4.32 -9.37 13.30
CA HIS A 680 4.80 -8.94 14.60
C HIS A 680 4.21 -7.60 15.02
N TRP A 681 3.98 -7.46 16.32
CA TRP A 681 3.40 -6.24 16.89
C TRP A 681 4.45 -5.14 17.03
N ILE A 682 4.07 -3.91 16.70
CA ILE A 682 4.81 -2.66 16.89
C ILE A 682 3.94 -1.72 17.72
N LEU A 683 4.49 -1.18 18.80
CA LEU A 683 3.82 -0.17 19.63
C LEU A 683 4.43 1.20 19.39
N ARG A 684 3.61 2.16 18.95
CA ARG A 684 4.00 3.57 18.78
C ARG A 684 3.14 4.45 19.69
N LYS A 685 3.76 5.43 20.33
CA LYS A 685 3.07 6.49 21.09
C LYS A 685 3.42 7.83 20.48
N GLY A 686 2.41 8.58 20.06
CA GLY A 686 2.58 9.93 19.53
C GLY A 686 2.95 10.96 20.59
N GLU A 687 3.37 12.14 20.15
CA GLU A 687 3.68 13.29 21.01
C GLU A 687 2.48 13.69 21.89
N GLN A 688 1.29 13.69 21.29
CA GLN A 688 0.02 13.93 21.98
C GLN A 688 -0.55 12.65 22.64
N LYS A 689 0.32 11.69 22.98
CA LYS A 689 0.01 10.45 23.72
C LYS A 689 -0.96 9.45 23.07
N LYS A 690 -1.52 9.73 21.89
CA LYS A 690 -2.30 8.73 21.12
C LYS A 690 -1.45 7.46 20.91
N LEU A 691 -2.06 6.31 21.18
CA LEU A 691 -1.40 5.01 21.09
C LEU A 691 -1.79 4.30 19.81
N LEU A 692 -0.81 3.73 19.12
CA LEU A 692 -0.98 2.86 17.96
C LEU A 692 -0.31 1.52 18.24
N LEU A 693 -1.09 0.45 18.14
CA LEU A 693 -0.62 -0.93 18.15
C LEU A 693 -0.77 -1.49 16.73
N ARG A 694 0.33 -1.62 16.00
CA ARG A 694 0.34 -2.05 14.60
C ARG A 694 0.83 -3.48 14.47
N LEU A 695 0.19 -4.26 13.61
CA LEU A 695 0.66 -5.59 13.22
C LEU A 695 1.36 -5.49 11.85
N ALA A 696 2.69 -5.61 11.84
CA ALA A 696 3.52 -5.50 10.64
C ALA A 696 3.89 -6.87 10.08
N GLY A 697 4.14 -6.96 8.77
CA GLY A 697 4.41 -8.22 8.08
C GLY A 697 3.17 -9.08 7.80
N VAL A 698 1.99 -8.45 7.74
CA VAL A 698 0.73 -9.12 7.38
C VAL A 698 0.70 -9.35 5.87
N VAL A 699 0.37 -10.57 5.46
CA VAL A 699 0.13 -10.95 4.05
C VAL A 699 -1.16 -11.76 4.00
N LEU A 700 -1.94 -11.57 2.94
CA LEU A 700 -3.21 -12.28 2.76
C LEU A 700 -3.11 -13.32 1.66
N ARG A 701 -3.89 -14.37 1.80
CA ARG A 701 -4.15 -15.33 0.72
C ARG A 701 -4.92 -14.65 -0.40
N GLU A 702 -4.61 -15.02 -1.63
CA GLU A 702 -5.34 -14.59 -2.81
C GLU A 702 -6.84 -14.97 -2.71
N ASP A 703 -7.72 -14.06 -3.15
CA ASP A 703 -9.12 -14.38 -3.35
C ASP A 703 -9.35 -14.80 -4.81
N PRO A 704 -9.80 -16.04 -5.05
CA PRO A 704 -10.04 -16.57 -6.40
C PRO A 704 -11.06 -15.75 -7.20
N VAL A 705 -11.89 -14.94 -6.54
CA VAL A 705 -12.94 -14.13 -7.16
C VAL A 705 -12.46 -12.70 -7.47
N ARG A 706 -11.35 -12.26 -6.87
CA ARG A 706 -10.87 -10.89 -6.95
C ARG A 706 -9.37 -10.86 -7.25
N LEU A 707 -9.04 -10.59 -8.51
CA LEU A 707 -7.67 -10.42 -9.02
C LEU A 707 -6.90 -9.22 -8.39
N HIS A 708 -7.50 -8.41 -7.52
CA HIS A 708 -6.85 -7.29 -6.82
C HIS A 708 -6.72 -7.52 -5.29
N ASP A 709 -6.98 -8.73 -4.80
CA ASP A 709 -7.47 -8.90 -3.44
C ASP A 709 -6.44 -9.06 -2.33
N GLY A 710 -5.75 -7.96 -2.03
CA GLY A 710 -5.29 -7.72 -0.66
C GLY A 710 -6.29 -6.92 0.18
N HIS A 711 -7.44 -6.50 -0.36
CA HIS A 711 -8.34 -5.55 0.32
C HIS A 711 -9.61 -6.17 0.92
N SER A 712 -9.83 -7.49 0.78
CA SER A 712 -11.00 -8.17 1.34
C SER A 712 -10.93 -8.29 2.86
N ILE A 713 -11.89 -7.65 3.54
CA ILE A 713 -12.08 -7.79 5.00
C ILE A 713 -12.20 -9.26 5.43
N ARG A 714 -12.81 -10.11 4.59
CA ARG A 714 -12.95 -11.53 4.87
C ARG A 714 -11.57 -12.19 5.04
N ARG A 715 -10.63 -11.91 4.14
CA ARG A 715 -9.27 -12.47 4.20
C ARG A 715 -8.48 -11.97 5.41
N TYR A 716 -8.64 -10.70 5.77
CA TYR A 716 -8.07 -10.16 7.01
C TYR A 716 -8.53 -10.92 8.25
N LEU A 717 -9.83 -11.18 8.39
CA LEU A 717 -10.40 -11.84 9.58
C LEU A 717 -10.22 -13.37 9.56
N GLU A 718 -10.21 -14.01 8.38
CA GLU A 718 -9.88 -15.43 8.23
C GLU A 718 -8.42 -15.70 8.58
N GLY A 719 -7.50 -14.85 8.12
CA GLY A 719 -6.06 -14.98 8.37
C GLY A 719 -5.59 -14.56 9.77
N ALA A 720 -6.49 -14.04 10.60
CA ALA A 720 -6.14 -13.48 11.91
C ALA A 720 -5.43 -14.49 12.84
N PRO A 721 -4.25 -14.17 13.39
CA PRO A 721 -3.51 -15.06 14.27
C PRO A 721 -4.17 -15.16 15.65
N ALA A 722 -3.78 -16.17 16.43
CA ALA A 722 -4.27 -16.35 17.81
C ALA A 722 -4.08 -15.10 18.66
N SER A 723 -2.94 -14.41 18.55
CA SER A 723 -2.68 -13.16 19.28
C SER A 723 -3.67 -12.04 18.95
N MET A 724 -4.23 -11.99 17.73
CA MET A 724 -5.30 -11.03 17.41
C MET A 724 -6.61 -11.43 18.09
N VAL A 725 -6.96 -12.72 18.08
CA VAL A 725 -8.16 -13.23 18.75
C VAL A 725 -8.09 -12.99 20.26
N GLU A 726 -6.92 -13.17 20.87
CA GLU A 726 -6.66 -12.86 22.28
C GLU A 726 -6.82 -11.37 22.60
N LEU A 727 -6.35 -10.48 21.72
CA LEU A 727 -6.55 -9.03 21.88
C LEU A 727 -8.05 -8.66 21.84
N VAL A 728 -8.81 -9.23 20.92
CA VAL A 728 -10.26 -9.01 20.83
C VAL A 728 -10.95 -9.51 22.10
N ALA A 729 -10.61 -10.71 22.56
CA ALA A 729 -11.13 -11.25 23.82
C ALA A 729 -10.81 -10.33 25.01
N LEU A 730 -9.56 -9.86 25.12
CA LEU A 730 -9.15 -8.91 26.16
C LEU A 730 -10.01 -7.64 26.14
N LEU A 731 -10.29 -7.08 24.97
CA LEU A 731 -11.10 -5.87 24.83
C LEU A 731 -12.58 -6.09 25.17
N GLN A 732 -13.12 -7.29 24.93
CA GLN A 732 -14.48 -7.68 25.25
C GLN A 732 -14.68 -7.95 26.75
N THR A 733 -13.74 -8.67 27.38
CA THR A 733 -13.91 -9.13 28.76
C THR A 733 -13.35 -8.18 29.81
N ALA A 734 -12.46 -7.26 29.43
CA ALA A 734 -11.91 -6.29 30.37
C ALA A 734 -13.01 -5.35 30.91
N PRO A 735 -13.00 -4.99 32.21
CA PRO A 735 -13.93 -4.04 32.79
C PRO A 735 -14.08 -2.79 31.93
N ALA A 736 -15.32 -2.31 31.77
CA ALA A 736 -15.66 -1.19 30.90
C ALA A 736 -14.94 0.11 31.30
N SER A 737 -14.57 0.26 32.57
CA SER A 737 -13.81 1.38 33.14
C SER A 737 -12.30 1.32 32.91
N LEU A 738 -11.75 0.24 32.34
CA LEU A 738 -10.33 0.21 31.99
C LEU A 738 -10.06 1.00 30.70
N ARG A 739 -8.99 1.79 30.73
CA ARG A 739 -8.51 2.56 29.58
C ARG A 739 -8.00 1.64 28.47
N ALA A 740 -8.30 1.99 27.22
CA ALA A 740 -7.86 1.22 26.08
C ALA A 740 -6.33 1.14 25.95
N ASP A 741 -5.61 2.25 26.21
CA ASP A 741 -4.14 2.26 26.13
C ASP A 741 -3.45 1.28 27.08
N MET A 742 -4.01 1.05 28.27
CA MET A 742 -3.53 0.05 29.22
C MET A 742 -3.67 -1.37 28.66
N LEU A 743 -4.82 -1.69 28.07
CA LEU A 743 -5.09 -3.02 27.47
C LEU A 743 -4.16 -3.29 26.29
N LEU A 744 -3.94 -2.29 25.42
CA LEU A 744 -3.04 -2.43 24.28
C LEU A 744 -1.57 -2.63 24.73
N ARG A 745 -1.12 -1.93 25.79
CA ARG A 745 0.22 -2.14 26.37
C ARG A 745 0.37 -3.52 27.00
N GLN A 746 -0.67 -3.99 27.70
CA GLN A 746 -0.69 -5.34 28.27
C GLN A 746 -0.57 -6.40 27.18
N HIS A 747 -1.30 -6.24 26.07
CA HIS A 747 -1.19 -7.12 24.91
C HIS A 747 0.22 -7.10 24.31
N PHE A 748 0.76 -5.90 24.07
CA PHE A 748 2.11 -5.75 23.54
C PHE A 748 3.19 -6.33 24.46
N ALA A 749 3.06 -6.22 25.79
CA ALA A 749 4.00 -6.81 26.72
C ALA A 749 4.03 -8.35 26.66
N ARG A 750 2.95 -8.99 26.20
CA ARG A 750 2.85 -10.46 26.04
C ARG A 750 3.31 -10.96 24.68
N HIS A 751 2.98 -10.22 23.60
CA HIS A 751 3.16 -10.69 22.22
C HIS A 751 4.10 -9.83 21.38
N GLY A 752 4.55 -8.70 21.89
CA GLY A 752 5.55 -7.88 21.24
C GLY A 752 6.86 -8.65 21.20
N SER A 753 7.47 -8.76 20.01
CA SER A 753 8.85 -9.21 19.94
C SER A 753 9.70 -8.24 20.75
N PRO A 754 10.60 -8.70 21.64
CA PRO A 754 11.71 -7.83 22.02
C PRO A 754 12.36 -7.44 20.70
N ALA A 755 12.59 -6.14 20.46
CA ALA A 755 13.44 -5.70 19.37
C ALA A 755 14.68 -6.60 19.45
N ARG A 756 14.83 -7.55 18.52
CA ARG A 756 15.95 -8.48 18.59
C ARG A 756 17.17 -7.56 18.61
N PRO A 757 18.00 -7.58 19.68
CA PRO A 757 19.28 -6.91 19.57
C PRO A 757 19.90 -7.47 18.30
N VAL A 758 20.30 -6.58 17.38
CA VAL A 758 21.20 -6.96 16.30
C VAL A 758 22.25 -7.82 16.97
N PRO A 759 22.36 -9.13 16.65
CA PRO A 759 23.32 -9.97 17.32
C PRO A 759 24.65 -9.26 17.18
N ALA A 760 25.31 -8.94 18.30
CA ALA A 760 26.68 -8.44 18.27
C ALA A 760 27.44 -9.34 17.30
N ALA A 761 28.07 -8.73 16.30
CA ALA A 761 28.71 -9.41 15.17
C ALA A 761 29.44 -10.66 15.67
N ARG A 762 28.79 -11.82 15.57
CA ARG A 762 29.48 -13.09 15.69
C ARG A 762 30.09 -13.30 14.33
N ASP A 763 31.41 -13.39 14.29
CA ASP A 763 32.21 -13.76 13.12
C ASP A 763 31.78 -15.15 12.60
N ARG A 764 30.62 -15.24 11.94
CA ARG A 764 30.15 -16.48 11.30
C ARG A 764 31.05 -16.91 10.15
N ALA A 765 31.88 -16.00 9.61
CA ALA A 765 32.92 -16.32 8.65
C ALA A 765 34.02 -17.22 9.27
N ALA A 766 34.33 -17.04 10.57
CA ALA A 766 35.27 -17.91 11.27
C ALA A 766 34.66 -19.29 11.57
N ASP A 767 33.36 -19.36 11.87
CA ASP A 767 32.66 -20.63 12.14
C ASP A 767 32.58 -21.54 10.90
N LEU A 768 32.46 -20.97 9.70
CA LEU A 768 32.49 -21.72 8.43
C LEU A 768 33.88 -22.27 8.10
N ALA A 769 34.92 -21.57 8.53
CA ALA A 769 36.31 -21.96 8.35
C ALA A 769 36.67 -23.13 9.32
N LEU A 770 36.14 -23.09 10.55
CA LEU A 770 36.30 -24.13 11.57
C LEU A 770 35.55 -25.44 11.26
N ALA A 771 34.43 -25.39 10.53
CA ALA A 771 33.65 -26.59 10.17
C ALA A 771 34.28 -27.44 9.03
N GLY A 772 35.26 -26.90 8.30
CA GLY A 772 35.98 -27.59 7.22
C GLY A 772 37.15 -28.49 7.68
N GLY A 773 37.47 -28.51 8.98
CA GLY A 773 38.66 -29.16 9.53
C GLY A 773 38.54 -30.64 9.91
N THR A 774 37.44 -31.32 9.58
CA THR A 774 37.26 -32.75 9.89
C THR A 774 36.56 -33.50 8.75
N ALA A 775 37.30 -33.81 7.70
CA ALA A 775 37.39 -35.11 7.00
C ALA A 775 38.33 -35.00 5.80
#